data_AF-A0A7J7NFJ6-F1
#
_entry.id   AF-A0A7J7NFJ6-F1
#
_cell.length_a   1.000
_cell.length_b   1.000
_cell.length_c   1.000
_cell.angle_alpha   90.00
_cell.angle_beta   90.00
_cell.angle_gamma   90.00
#
_symmetry.space_group_name_H-M   'P 1'
#
loop_
_entity.id
_entity.type
_entity.pdbx_description
1 polymer ?
#
loop_
_entity_poly.entity_id
_entity_poly.type
_entity_poly.pdbx_seq_one_letter_code
_entity_poly.pdbx_strand_id
1 'polypeptide(L)'
;MGSFGKGMLDTEIEITQVSFGGFNKDISAKELTDFLEDECGIIWRCRLKNSWTPPDSFPNFDVDTAANIIVENDYDKVEPHAFVHFASAEATKRAVNASGRCKLLLRGKSLTVNLGPENLFRTNQKRTEIIPFKFYDVRVEIGSLVSRDEFLFGWKGPTSGVNFLIDPFDHSCKILFTKEIAFTFKGTNTHAVLKCNFKMEFSVRDITELKQYRDISSLILLLRLASSPQISYRTADDDIYDSVPFDLLDDEDPWIRTTDFTPGGVIGRCSAYKISISPRFGLKLEKAVNYLKELRIPNPDVPRQKLIVREEPDFRASMSDHFSCIQYKEGINFEILFLVNAVIQKGIFNEHQLSDMFFDLLRNQTKEVSAAALRHIFSLEDPVFDAYEKLKLVQEWLIKNPKLLKSFKGSDDNVEVRRLTITPTKAYCLPPVVELGNRVLRKFREYRDRFLRVTFMDEGLEQLNNNVLTYYVAPIVREITDNSFAQKTGVFKRVKSILVEGFYVCGRKYSFLIFSSGQLRDRSAWFFAEDKKLSVIDIRKWMGKFSDRNVAKCTARMGLCFSSTYATVKVPLKEINTELPDIKRNDYVFSDGIGKLTPDLAMKIAEKLQLASNPPCAYQIRFGGCKGVIACWPGNNDKFRLSLRPSMNKFVSNHRIIEIVSWTRFQPGFLNRQIITLLSALNVPDEIFSTMQDSMICKLDQMLENPDVALDIVTSSCEQETIAAIMLSAGRWLMGCLDELGVLEHGQCFIQVSTPSFESCVSKNGLGLSEAKRNVKLITGIVVVAKNPCLHPGDIRILEAVGAPGLHHLVDCLVFPQKGDRPHANEASGSDLDGDLYFVTWDEKLVPPSKRSWPPMDYSPAKVKKLQRPVNNSFEGKTLEALVLINQFVAYTLCPHQLGTWMSPRFAMYVQAIVRIAEIEASVGNKELIEFDGGNFTMNHHEESTEREAQWAIDVMSGGVDNTLGSLRSKSHNGVAILGRETHPIETPNHQEV
;
A
#
# COMPACT_ATOMS: atom_id res chain seq x y z
N MET A 1 37.49 6.04 0.27
CA MET A 1 38.22 4.83 0.70
C MET A 1 37.20 3.72 0.74
N GLY A 2 37.17 2.68 -0.09
CA GLY A 2 38.23 2.00 -0.82
C GLY A 2 38.02 0.50 -0.54
N SER A 3 37.49 -0.24 -1.52
CA SER A 3 37.63 -1.69 -1.70
C SER A 3 37.70 -2.56 -0.43
N PHE A 4 36.56 -3.10 0.04
CA PHE A 4 36.52 -4.36 0.80
C PHE A 4 35.18 -5.07 0.56
N GLY A 5 35.23 -6.35 0.14
CA GLY A 5 34.09 -7.26 0.32
C GLY A 5 33.52 -8.02 -0.89
N LYS A 6 34.23 -8.16 -2.02
CA LYS A 6 33.87 -9.19 -3.03
C LYS A 6 34.42 -10.53 -2.52
N GLY A 7 33.75 -11.13 -1.53
CA GLY A 7 34.23 -12.35 -0.85
C GLY A 7 33.38 -12.89 0.30
N MET A 8 32.05 -12.73 0.25
CA MET A 8 31.11 -13.42 1.17
C MET A 8 29.82 -13.77 0.43
N LEU A 9 29.87 -14.77 -0.44
CA LEU A 9 28.69 -15.39 -1.06
C LEU A 9 29.06 -16.86 -1.29
N ASP A 10 29.11 -17.62 -0.20
CA ASP A 10 29.00 -19.09 -0.11
C ASP A 10 29.24 -19.58 1.34
N THR A 11 28.66 -18.90 2.34
CA THR A 11 28.47 -19.52 3.65
C THR A 11 27.19 -20.33 3.58
N GLU A 12 27.31 -21.66 3.53
CA GLU A 12 26.19 -22.60 3.66
C GLU A 12 25.27 -22.16 4.80
N ILE A 13 24.00 -21.95 4.47
CA ILE A 13 22.98 -21.57 5.44
C ILE A 13 22.64 -22.82 6.26
N GLU A 14 23.01 -22.85 7.54
CA GLU A 14 22.75 -23.98 8.45
C GLU A 14 21.31 -23.90 9.00
N ILE A 15 20.35 -24.63 8.39
CA ILE A 15 18.98 -24.74 8.90
C ILE A 15 18.93 -25.71 10.08
N THR A 16 18.67 -25.19 11.29
CA THR A 16 18.55 -26.00 12.52
C THR A 16 17.11 -26.14 13.03
N GLN A 17 16.14 -25.48 12.41
CA GLN A 17 14.73 -25.56 12.79
C GLN A 17 13.91 -26.20 11.66
N VAL A 18 12.98 -27.08 12.02
CA VAL A 18 12.08 -27.77 11.09
C VAL A 18 10.71 -27.96 11.73
N SER A 19 9.67 -27.97 10.92
CA SER A 19 8.30 -28.24 11.36
C SER A 19 7.87 -29.66 11.01
N PHE A 20 7.15 -30.31 11.91
CA PHE A 20 6.65 -31.68 11.75
C PHE A 20 5.12 -31.73 11.84
N GLY A 21 4.50 -32.59 11.06
CA GLY A 21 3.06 -32.87 11.08
C GLY A 21 2.76 -34.34 10.74
N GLY A 22 1.48 -34.70 10.63
CA GLY A 22 1.06 -36.06 10.25
C GLY A 22 1.00 -37.08 11.39
N PHE A 23 0.96 -36.62 12.64
CA PHE A 23 0.91 -37.46 13.83
C PHE A 23 -0.39 -37.27 14.65
N ASN A 24 -0.67 -38.20 15.58
CA ASN A 24 -1.94 -38.20 16.33
C ASN A 24 -2.00 -37.14 17.44
N LYS A 25 -3.22 -36.78 17.85
CA LYS A 25 -3.51 -35.77 18.89
C LYS A 25 -3.04 -36.17 20.30
N ASP A 26 -2.76 -37.45 20.55
CA ASP A 26 -2.34 -37.99 21.85
C ASP A 26 -0.81 -37.98 22.06
N ILE A 27 -0.03 -37.57 21.06
CA ILE A 27 1.44 -37.53 21.17
C ILE A 27 1.88 -36.29 21.97
N SER A 28 2.80 -36.51 22.93
CA SER A 28 3.45 -35.44 23.68
C SER A 28 4.73 -34.95 23.00
N ALA A 29 5.14 -33.71 23.29
CA ALA A 29 6.39 -33.14 22.80
C ALA A 29 7.60 -34.00 23.21
N LYS A 30 7.56 -34.60 24.40
CA LYS A 30 8.61 -35.52 24.87
C LYS A 30 8.66 -36.80 24.04
N GLU A 31 7.52 -37.45 23.80
CA GLU A 31 7.47 -38.67 22.97
C GLU A 31 7.97 -38.42 21.54
N LEU A 32 7.58 -37.27 20.95
CA LEU A 32 8.07 -36.88 19.63
C LEU A 32 9.58 -36.60 19.66
N THR A 33 10.08 -35.99 20.73
CA THR A 33 11.51 -35.71 20.90
C THR A 33 12.31 -37.01 21.00
N ASP A 34 11.93 -37.93 21.89
CA ASP A 34 12.65 -39.19 22.09
C ASP A 34 12.77 -39.97 20.76
N PHE A 35 11.68 -40.03 19.97
CA PHE A 35 11.69 -40.66 18.65
C PHE A 35 12.62 -39.95 17.65
N LEU A 36 12.56 -38.62 17.57
CA LEU A 36 13.37 -37.86 16.61
C LEU A 36 14.85 -37.81 17.00
N GLU A 37 15.19 -37.88 18.29
CA GLU A 37 16.58 -37.97 18.74
C GLU A 37 17.21 -39.30 18.34
N ASP A 38 16.47 -40.41 18.44
CA ASP A 38 16.90 -41.74 18.00
C ASP A 38 17.09 -41.82 16.47
N GLU A 39 16.19 -41.21 15.69
CA GLU A 39 16.19 -41.32 14.23
C GLU A 39 17.03 -40.24 13.52
N CYS A 40 17.07 -39.01 14.04
CA CYS A 40 17.60 -37.83 13.34
C CYS A 40 18.78 -37.20 14.08
N GLY A 41 18.71 -37.06 15.41
CA GLY A 41 19.77 -36.52 16.26
C GLY A 41 19.27 -35.52 17.31
N ILE A 42 20.21 -35.01 18.12
CA ILE A 42 19.94 -34.22 19.33
C ILE A 42 19.01 -33.02 19.06
N ILE A 43 18.02 -32.84 19.92
CA ILE A 43 17.03 -31.76 19.87
C ILE A 43 17.24 -30.81 21.05
N TRP A 44 17.28 -29.51 20.76
CA TRP A 44 17.33 -28.45 21.76
C TRP A 44 15.95 -28.05 22.28
N ARG A 45 14.94 -28.03 21.39
CA ARG A 45 13.55 -27.70 21.71
C ARG A 45 12.60 -28.42 20.79
N CYS A 46 11.50 -28.92 21.33
CA CYS A 46 10.32 -29.35 20.60
C CYS A 46 9.09 -28.66 21.20
N ARG A 47 8.42 -27.81 20.41
CA ARG A 47 7.14 -27.19 20.77
C ARG A 47 6.02 -27.81 19.94
N LEU A 48 5.19 -28.61 20.57
CA LEU A 48 4.02 -29.25 19.98
C LEU A 48 2.77 -28.40 20.20
N LYS A 49 2.01 -28.22 19.12
CA LYS A 49 0.86 -27.34 19.06
C LYS A 49 -0.38 -28.10 18.60
N ASN A 50 -1.45 -27.97 19.36
CA ASN A 50 -2.77 -28.57 19.11
C ASN A 50 -3.92 -27.54 19.21
N SER A 51 -3.59 -26.27 19.39
CA SER A 51 -4.55 -25.19 19.59
C SER A 51 -4.29 -24.05 18.59
N TRP A 52 -5.36 -23.40 18.14
CA TRP A 52 -5.29 -22.21 17.30
C TRP A 52 -6.43 -21.25 17.62
N THR A 53 -6.36 -20.05 17.06
CA THR A 53 -7.47 -19.09 17.13
C THR A 53 -8.70 -19.72 16.46
N PRO A 54 -9.88 -19.73 17.11
CA PRO A 54 -11.08 -20.28 16.50
C PRO A 54 -11.40 -19.56 15.18
N PRO A 55 -11.78 -20.28 14.12
CA PRO A 55 -12.10 -19.66 12.84
C PRO A 55 -13.16 -18.56 12.95
N ASP A 56 -12.99 -17.48 12.18
CA ASP A 56 -13.91 -16.31 12.15
C ASP A 56 -14.17 -15.63 13.50
N SER A 57 -13.31 -15.85 14.50
CA SER A 57 -13.35 -15.20 15.82
C SER A 57 -12.26 -14.14 15.97
N PHE A 58 -12.45 -13.21 16.92
CA PHE A 58 -11.47 -12.18 17.24
C PHE A 58 -11.31 -12.05 18.76
N PRO A 59 -10.12 -11.66 19.25
CA PRO A 59 -9.94 -11.29 20.65
C PRO A 59 -10.97 -10.25 21.09
N ASN A 60 -11.61 -10.49 22.23
CA ASN A 60 -12.52 -9.56 22.87
C ASN A 60 -11.90 -9.09 24.20
N PHE A 61 -11.38 -7.87 24.22
CA PHE A 61 -10.67 -7.31 25.37
C PHE A 61 -11.58 -6.69 26.42
N ASP A 62 -12.87 -6.48 26.10
CA ASP A 62 -13.86 -5.91 27.02
C ASP A 62 -14.50 -6.96 27.93
N VAL A 63 -14.32 -8.24 27.62
CA VAL A 63 -14.86 -9.35 28.41
C VAL A 63 -13.86 -9.75 29.49
N ASP A 64 -14.30 -9.66 30.74
CA ASP A 64 -13.57 -10.22 31.87
C ASP A 64 -13.72 -11.75 31.88
N THR A 65 -12.62 -12.47 31.70
CA THR A 65 -12.62 -13.95 31.71
C THR A 65 -12.91 -14.53 33.09
N ALA A 66 -12.81 -13.72 34.15
CA ALA A 66 -13.20 -14.10 35.51
C ALA A 66 -14.72 -13.99 35.78
N ALA A 67 -15.51 -13.44 34.85
CA ALA A 67 -16.96 -13.33 34.96
C ALA A 67 -17.69 -14.58 34.45
N ASN A 68 -18.97 -14.75 34.81
CA ASN A 68 -19.82 -15.85 34.33
C ASN A 68 -20.13 -15.72 32.82
N ILE A 69 -19.21 -16.19 31.97
CA ILE A 69 -19.38 -16.26 30.52
C ILE A 69 -19.78 -17.67 30.07
N ILE A 70 -20.50 -17.78 28.95
CA ILE A 70 -20.86 -19.07 28.35
C ILE A 70 -19.67 -19.56 27.53
N VAL A 71 -18.88 -20.46 28.11
CA VAL A 71 -17.68 -21.03 27.49
C VAL A 71 -18.05 -22.22 26.62
N GLU A 72 -17.59 -22.20 25.37
CA GLU A 72 -17.71 -23.29 24.41
C GLU A 72 -16.29 -23.82 24.11
N ASN A 73 -16.02 -25.05 24.55
CA ASN A 73 -14.72 -25.71 24.39
C ASN A 73 -14.68 -26.69 23.21
N ASP A 74 -15.82 -26.93 22.58
CA ASP A 74 -16.00 -27.90 21.49
C ASP A 74 -15.98 -27.17 20.14
N TYR A 75 -14.79 -26.69 19.76
CA TYR A 75 -14.54 -26.11 18.44
C TYR A 75 -13.39 -26.85 17.76
N ASP A 76 -13.38 -26.85 16.42
CA ASP A 76 -12.36 -27.54 15.63
C ASP A 76 -10.96 -27.03 15.95
N LYS A 77 -10.19 -27.85 16.66
CA LYS A 77 -8.78 -27.62 16.97
C LYS A 77 -7.90 -27.92 15.74
N VAL A 78 -6.79 -27.20 15.62
CA VAL A 78 -5.80 -27.41 14.55
C VAL A 78 -5.24 -28.83 14.57
N GLU A 79 -4.88 -29.35 13.40
CA GLU A 79 -4.15 -30.62 13.31
C GLU A 79 -2.80 -30.52 14.07
N PRO A 80 -2.43 -31.56 14.83
CA PRO A 80 -1.18 -31.57 15.58
C PRO A 80 0.02 -31.32 14.69
N HIS A 81 0.84 -30.38 15.11
CA HIS A 81 2.11 -30.07 14.47
C HIS A 81 3.13 -29.63 15.53
N ALA A 82 4.41 -29.72 15.19
CA ALA A 82 5.48 -29.35 16.10
C ALA A 82 6.54 -28.50 15.39
N PHE A 83 7.15 -27.60 16.16
CA PHE A 83 8.34 -26.84 15.77
C PHE A 83 9.53 -27.40 16.54
N VAL A 84 10.53 -27.91 15.82
CA VAL A 84 11.66 -28.64 16.39
C VAL A 84 12.96 -27.94 16.03
N HIS A 85 13.76 -27.60 17.04
CA HIS A 85 15.12 -27.10 16.88
C HIS A 85 16.11 -28.23 17.16
N PHE A 86 16.84 -28.64 16.13
CA PHE A 86 17.96 -29.57 16.23
C PHE A 86 19.25 -28.87 16.66
N ALA A 87 20.14 -29.62 17.30
CA ALA A 87 21.46 -29.14 17.70
C ALA A 87 22.43 -28.96 16.52
N SER A 88 22.14 -29.57 15.36
CA SER A 88 22.99 -29.54 14.16
C SER A 88 22.16 -29.47 12.89
N ALA A 89 22.68 -28.81 11.86
CA ALA A 89 22.02 -28.74 10.56
C ALA A 89 22.01 -30.11 9.84
N GLU A 90 22.97 -30.98 10.13
CA GLU A 90 22.98 -32.36 9.64
C GLU A 90 21.77 -33.16 10.12
N ALA A 91 21.33 -32.95 11.37
CA ALA A 91 20.14 -33.62 11.89
C ALA A 91 18.86 -33.15 11.16
N THR A 92 18.74 -31.86 10.85
CA THR A 92 17.67 -31.34 9.99
C THR A 92 17.70 -31.99 8.60
N LYS A 93 18.88 -32.04 7.95
CA LYS A 93 19.05 -32.69 6.64
C LYS A 93 18.67 -34.17 6.69
N ARG A 94 19.00 -34.88 7.77
CA ARG A 94 18.59 -36.28 7.98
C ARG A 94 17.06 -36.40 8.12
N ALA A 95 16.43 -35.56 8.93
CA ALA A 95 14.98 -35.59 9.13
C ALA A 95 14.20 -35.38 7.82
N VAL A 96 14.59 -34.39 7.02
CA VAL A 96 13.97 -34.12 5.71
C VAL A 96 14.16 -35.29 4.74
N ASN A 97 15.38 -35.81 4.62
CA ASN A 97 15.68 -36.95 3.76
C ASN A 97 14.95 -38.23 4.20
N ALA A 98 14.78 -38.44 5.50
CA ALA A 98 14.07 -39.59 6.06
C ALA A 98 12.55 -39.47 5.82
N SER A 99 11.97 -38.27 6.01
CA SER A 99 10.57 -37.99 5.71
C SER A 99 10.25 -38.16 4.22
N GLY A 100 11.07 -37.60 3.32
CA GLY A 100 10.87 -37.74 1.86
C GLY A 100 10.97 -39.18 1.35
N ARG A 101 11.57 -40.09 2.13
CA ARG A 101 11.61 -41.54 1.87
C ARG A 101 10.55 -42.33 2.64
N CYS A 102 9.61 -41.66 3.30
CA CYS A 102 8.59 -42.22 4.19
C CYS A 102 9.16 -43.12 5.31
N LYS A 103 10.36 -42.81 5.81
CA LYS A 103 11.05 -43.62 6.84
C LYS A 103 10.75 -43.19 8.27
N LEU A 104 10.25 -41.97 8.48
CA LEU A 104 9.86 -41.49 9.81
C LEU A 104 8.45 -41.97 10.15
N LEU A 105 8.35 -43.18 10.69
CA LEU A 105 7.08 -43.82 11.07
C LEU A 105 6.88 -43.78 12.58
N LEU A 106 6.16 -42.77 13.06
CA LEU A 106 5.79 -42.66 14.47
C LEU A 106 4.43 -43.35 14.70
N ARG A 107 4.42 -44.43 15.49
CA ARG A 107 3.23 -45.27 15.76
C ARG A 107 2.50 -45.70 14.47
N GLY A 108 3.24 -45.99 13.41
CA GLY A 108 2.70 -46.45 12.12
C GLY A 108 2.17 -45.34 11.20
N LYS A 109 2.29 -44.07 11.56
CA LYS A 109 2.00 -42.92 10.68
C LYS A 109 3.29 -42.27 10.19
N SER A 110 3.32 -41.92 8.90
CA SER A 110 4.45 -41.20 8.31
C SER A 110 4.41 -39.73 8.71
N LEU A 111 5.53 -39.22 9.22
CA LEU A 111 5.68 -37.81 9.55
C LEU A 111 5.93 -36.97 8.28
N THR A 112 5.21 -35.86 8.17
CA THR A 112 5.45 -34.80 7.17
C THR A 112 6.43 -33.79 7.77
N VAL A 113 7.43 -33.38 7.00
CA VAL A 113 8.44 -32.40 7.42
C VAL A 113 8.45 -31.21 6.48
N ASN A 114 8.37 -30.01 7.05
CA ASN A 114 8.45 -28.75 6.32
C ASN A 114 9.65 -27.94 6.81
N LEU A 115 10.50 -27.49 5.88
CA LEU A 115 11.70 -26.68 6.15
C LEU A 115 11.42 -25.19 6.39
N GLY A 116 10.15 -24.77 6.34
CA GLY A 116 9.75 -23.37 6.25
C GLY A 116 10.04 -22.77 4.87
N PRO A 117 9.64 -21.51 4.62
CA PRO A 117 10.06 -20.79 3.42
C PRO A 117 11.58 -20.59 3.45
N GLU A 118 12.26 -20.75 2.31
CA GLU A 118 13.69 -20.45 2.09
C GLU A 118 13.98 -18.93 2.17
N ASN A 119 13.53 -18.26 3.23
CA ASN A 119 13.73 -16.83 3.44
C ASN A 119 15.15 -16.58 3.95
N LEU A 120 16.05 -16.24 3.01
CA LEU A 120 17.44 -15.79 3.20
C LEU A 120 17.67 -14.79 4.36
N PHE A 121 16.63 -14.08 4.81
CA PHE A 121 16.71 -13.04 5.86
C PHE A 121 16.32 -13.50 7.27
N ARG A 122 15.76 -14.71 7.42
CA ARG A 122 15.46 -15.31 8.74
C ARG A 122 16.16 -16.65 8.97
N THR A 123 16.68 -17.27 7.91
CA THR A 123 17.36 -18.55 8.03
C THR A 123 18.55 -18.38 8.95
N ASN A 124 18.45 -19.03 10.12
CA ASN A 124 19.47 -19.39 11.10
C ASN A 124 20.94 -19.06 10.74
N GLN A 125 21.26 -17.78 10.54
CA GLN A 125 22.57 -17.27 10.87
C GLN A 125 22.60 -17.43 12.38
N LYS A 126 23.22 -18.53 12.83
CA LYS A 126 23.73 -18.75 14.17
C LYS A 126 23.89 -17.37 14.83
N ARG A 127 23.02 -17.00 15.80
CA ARG A 127 23.14 -15.78 16.62
C ARG A 127 24.41 -15.87 17.48
N THR A 128 25.56 -16.01 16.83
CA THR A 128 26.80 -16.48 17.43
C THR A 128 27.56 -15.34 18.08
N GLU A 129 27.30 -14.10 17.67
CA GLU A 129 28.05 -12.95 18.17
C GLU A 129 27.21 -11.93 18.96
N ILE A 130 25.92 -11.75 18.64
CA ILE A 130 25.08 -10.69 19.23
C ILE A 130 23.91 -11.29 20.02
N ILE A 131 24.01 -11.22 21.35
CA ILE A 131 23.01 -11.76 22.29
C ILE A 131 22.04 -10.65 22.72
N PRO A 132 20.71 -10.88 22.69
CA PRO A 132 19.74 -9.89 23.16
C PRO A 132 19.80 -9.68 24.68
N PHE A 133 19.56 -8.44 25.11
CA PHE A 133 19.44 -8.10 26.52
C PHE A 133 18.05 -8.48 27.04
N LYS A 134 17.93 -9.68 27.63
CA LYS A 134 16.69 -10.16 28.25
C LYS A 134 16.61 -9.89 29.75
N PHE A 135 15.46 -9.40 30.19
CA PHE A 135 15.09 -9.15 31.58
C PHE A 135 13.78 -9.88 31.90
N TYR A 136 13.83 -10.78 32.88
CA TYR A 136 12.68 -11.60 33.30
C TYR A 136 11.99 -11.02 34.54
N ASP A 137 10.68 -11.23 34.61
CA ASP A 137 9.79 -10.76 35.70
C ASP A 137 9.89 -9.25 35.94
N VAL A 138 9.86 -8.48 34.85
CA VAL A 138 9.82 -7.02 34.94
C VAL A 138 8.39 -6.54 35.26
N ARG A 139 8.25 -5.36 35.85
CA ARG A 139 6.93 -4.71 35.96
C ARG A 139 6.82 -3.59 34.95
N VAL A 140 5.75 -3.60 34.15
CA VAL A 140 5.49 -2.59 33.12
C VAL A 140 4.28 -1.75 33.51
N GLU A 141 4.45 -0.44 33.50
CA GLU A 141 3.39 0.55 33.70
C GLU A 141 3.39 1.48 32.48
N ILE A 142 2.24 1.65 31.84
CA ILE A 142 2.06 2.49 30.64
C ILE A 142 1.26 3.73 31.04
N GLY A 143 1.73 4.90 30.63
CA GLY A 143 1.19 6.16 31.11
C GLY A 143 1.71 7.39 30.40
N SER A 144 1.44 8.54 31.00
CA SER A 144 1.85 9.84 30.47
C SER A 144 2.61 10.64 31.53
N LEU A 145 3.66 11.35 31.08
CA LEU A 145 4.37 12.29 31.93
C LEU A 145 3.60 13.62 31.95
N VAL A 146 3.20 14.07 33.14
CA VAL A 146 2.46 15.34 33.34
C VAL A 146 3.41 16.46 33.73
N SER A 147 4.55 16.12 34.35
CA SER A 147 5.66 17.04 34.57
C SER A 147 6.98 16.27 34.40
N ARG A 148 8.12 16.93 34.61
CA ARG A 148 9.42 16.26 34.58
C ARG A 148 9.55 15.13 35.61
N ASP A 149 8.79 15.23 36.70
CA ASP A 149 8.91 14.38 37.88
C ASP A 149 7.58 13.71 38.28
N GLU A 150 6.53 13.79 37.45
CA GLU A 150 5.23 13.15 37.70
C GLU A 150 4.77 12.28 36.53
N PHE A 151 4.47 11.01 36.84
CA PHE A 151 4.02 9.98 35.91
C PHE A 151 2.65 9.44 36.34
N LEU A 152 1.65 9.62 35.48
CA LEU A 152 0.32 9.04 35.64
C LEU A 152 0.24 7.77 34.81
N PHE A 153 0.01 6.62 35.44
CA PHE A 153 -0.16 5.36 34.71
C PHE A 153 -1.62 5.04 34.47
N GLY A 154 -1.92 4.69 33.23
CA GLY A 154 -3.25 4.27 32.76
C GLY A 154 -3.42 2.76 32.75
N TRP A 155 -2.33 2.01 32.64
CA TRP A 155 -2.34 0.55 32.63
C TRP A 155 -1.13 -0.02 33.35
N LYS A 156 -1.34 -1.17 33.99
CA LYS A 156 -0.32 -1.94 34.68
C LYS A 156 -0.34 -3.37 34.19
N GLY A 157 0.83 -3.87 33.81
CA GLY A 157 0.99 -5.23 33.36
C GLY A 157 0.84 -6.28 34.46
N PRO A 158 0.86 -7.57 34.10
CA PRO A 158 0.87 -8.67 35.06
C PRO A 158 1.96 -8.51 36.13
N THR A 159 1.70 -9.01 37.33
CA THR A 159 2.63 -8.86 38.47
C THR A 159 3.88 -9.72 38.36
N SER A 160 3.86 -10.75 37.51
CA SER A 160 4.97 -11.67 37.21
C SER A 160 4.82 -12.23 35.78
N GLY A 161 5.86 -12.87 35.25
CA GLY A 161 5.81 -13.50 33.93
C GLY A 161 5.90 -12.53 32.75
N VAL A 162 6.30 -11.28 32.98
CA VAL A 162 6.57 -10.30 31.92
C VAL A 162 8.06 -10.26 31.62
N ASN A 163 8.41 -10.40 30.35
CA ASN A 163 9.78 -10.35 29.85
C ASN A 163 9.99 -9.09 29.01
N PHE A 164 11.07 -8.37 29.26
CA PHE A 164 11.51 -7.25 28.42
C PHE A 164 12.82 -7.61 27.73
N LEU A 165 12.86 -7.40 26.41
CA LEU A 165 13.99 -7.73 25.56
C LEU A 165 14.40 -6.48 24.78
N ILE A 166 15.70 -6.21 24.74
CA ILE A 166 16.31 -5.25 23.81
C ILE A 166 17.22 -6.08 22.90
N ASP A 167 16.95 -6.09 21.61
CA ASP A 167 17.64 -6.93 20.64
C ASP A 167 18.49 -6.06 19.70
N PRO A 168 19.84 -6.09 19.83
CA PRO A 168 20.72 -5.30 18.97
C PRO A 168 20.76 -5.78 17.52
N PHE A 169 20.36 -7.02 17.24
CA PHE A 169 20.42 -7.60 15.90
C PHE A 169 19.39 -6.99 14.96
N ASP A 170 18.14 -6.82 15.42
CA ASP A 170 17.04 -6.25 14.64
C ASP A 170 16.69 -4.80 15.05
N HIS A 171 17.47 -4.23 15.98
CA HIS A 171 17.24 -2.91 16.57
C HIS A 171 15.80 -2.75 17.12
N SER A 172 15.28 -3.79 17.78
CA SER A 172 13.93 -3.80 18.36
C SER A 172 13.92 -3.95 19.88
N CYS A 173 12.83 -3.50 20.49
CA CYS A 173 12.48 -3.74 21.88
C CYS A 173 11.16 -4.53 21.92
N LYS A 174 11.09 -5.55 22.78
CA LYS A 174 9.93 -6.44 22.90
C LYS A 174 9.51 -6.60 24.37
N ILE A 175 8.23 -6.42 24.64
CA ILE A 175 7.60 -6.79 25.92
C ILE A 175 6.72 -8.00 25.66
N LEU A 176 7.01 -9.11 26.33
CA LEU A 176 6.32 -10.39 26.17
C LEU A 176 5.65 -10.79 27.48
N PHE A 177 4.40 -11.25 27.42
CA PHE A 177 3.69 -11.80 28.58
C PHE A 177 2.56 -12.72 28.11
N THR A 178 2.01 -13.52 29.02
CA THR A 178 0.92 -14.45 28.72
C THR A 178 -0.35 -14.06 29.48
N LYS A 179 -1.52 -14.14 28.83
CA LYS A 179 -2.82 -13.81 29.43
C LYS A 179 -3.93 -14.67 28.82
N GLU A 180 -4.95 -15.02 29.60
CA GLU A 180 -6.20 -15.59 29.09
C GLU A 180 -7.06 -14.53 28.39
N ILE A 181 -7.63 -14.91 27.25
CA ILE A 181 -8.41 -14.03 26.38
C ILE A 181 -9.65 -14.76 25.89
N ALA A 182 -10.80 -14.06 25.93
CA ALA A 182 -12.03 -14.52 25.32
C ALA A 182 -12.06 -14.21 23.81
N PHE A 183 -12.48 -15.19 23.03
CA PHE A 183 -12.77 -15.08 21.60
C PHE A 183 -14.26 -15.24 21.39
N THR A 184 -14.92 -14.22 20.84
CA THR A 184 -16.37 -14.27 20.62
C THR A 184 -16.67 -14.90 19.26
N PHE A 185 -17.54 -15.93 19.26
CA PHE A 185 -18.03 -16.53 18.01
C PHE A 185 -19.03 -15.60 17.32
N LYS A 186 -18.99 -15.61 15.98
CA LYS A 186 -19.77 -14.67 15.19
C LYS A 186 -21.26 -14.96 15.28
N GLY A 187 -22.04 -13.99 15.78
CA GLY A 187 -23.51 -14.08 15.83
C GLY A 187 -24.05 -14.83 17.05
N THR A 188 -23.20 -15.20 18.01
CA THR A 188 -23.58 -15.85 19.27
C THR A 188 -23.08 -15.04 20.48
N ASN A 189 -23.55 -15.38 21.68
CA ASN A 189 -22.99 -14.93 22.96
C ASN A 189 -22.03 -15.98 23.57
N THR A 190 -21.58 -16.94 22.77
CA THR A 190 -20.64 -17.99 23.21
C THR A 190 -19.20 -17.52 22.99
N HIS A 191 -18.32 -17.96 23.89
CA HIS A 191 -16.92 -17.57 23.89
C HIS A 191 -16.01 -18.79 24.00
N ALA A 192 -14.87 -18.77 23.30
CA ALA A 192 -13.74 -19.64 23.60
C ALA A 192 -12.72 -18.85 24.45
N VAL A 193 -12.26 -19.42 25.57
CA VAL A 193 -11.22 -18.79 26.40
C VAL A 193 -9.91 -19.50 26.15
N LEU A 194 -8.90 -18.77 25.67
CA LEU A 194 -7.59 -19.31 25.34
C LEU A 194 -6.49 -18.56 26.04
N LYS A 195 -5.44 -19.29 26.42
CA LYS A 195 -4.21 -18.67 26.90
C LYS A 195 -3.41 -18.18 25.68
N CYS A 196 -3.05 -16.90 25.70
CA CYS A 196 -2.36 -16.24 24.60
C CYS A 196 -1.07 -15.58 25.08
N ASN A 197 0.00 -15.77 24.31
CA ASN A 197 1.21 -14.98 24.41
C ASN A 197 0.97 -13.67 23.68
N PHE A 198 1.30 -12.55 24.33
CA PHE A 198 1.26 -11.20 23.78
C PHE A 198 2.68 -10.69 23.56
N LYS A 199 2.83 -9.93 22.47
CA LYS A 199 4.05 -9.23 22.12
C LYS A 199 3.73 -7.78 21.81
N MET A 200 4.37 -6.86 22.54
CA MET A 200 4.44 -5.44 22.20
C MET A 200 5.84 -5.16 21.68
N GLU A 201 5.95 -4.75 20.43
CA GLU A 201 7.21 -4.58 19.71
C GLU A 201 7.34 -3.15 19.18
N PHE A 202 8.50 -2.52 19.36
CA PHE A 202 8.78 -1.18 18.87
C PHE A 202 10.26 -1.04 18.49
N SER A 203 10.58 -0.14 17.55
CA SER A 203 11.96 0.08 17.15
C SER A 203 12.72 0.82 18.25
N VAL A 204 14.01 0.53 18.38
CA VAL A 204 14.91 1.37 19.19
C VAL A 204 14.91 2.82 18.69
N ARG A 205 14.66 3.05 17.39
CA ARG A 205 14.54 4.40 16.80
C ARG A 205 13.30 5.17 17.27
N ASP A 206 12.26 4.47 17.74
CA ASP A 206 11.07 5.12 18.28
C ASP A 206 11.30 5.66 19.69
N ILE A 207 12.41 5.31 20.35
CA ILE A 207 12.73 5.80 21.69
C ILE A 207 13.24 7.24 21.59
N THR A 208 12.37 8.20 21.92
CA THR A 208 12.69 9.63 21.92
C THR A 208 13.42 10.08 23.18
N GLU A 209 13.18 9.42 24.30
CA GLU A 209 13.78 9.77 25.58
C GLU A 209 13.97 8.52 26.43
N LEU A 210 15.12 8.46 27.09
CA LEU A 210 15.52 7.40 27.99
C LEU A 210 15.90 8.01 29.34
N LYS A 211 15.26 7.58 30.43
CA LYS A 211 15.71 7.90 31.79
C LYS A 211 15.95 6.62 32.59
N GLN A 212 17.07 6.58 33.29
CA GLN A 212 17.42 5.50 34.20
C GLN A 212 17.62 6.05 35.62
N TYR A 213 16.97 5.43 36.60
CA TYR A 213 17.19 5.75 38.01
C TYR A 213 16.94 4.52 38.90
N ARG A 214 17.39 4.58 40.15
CA ARG A 214 17.21 3.50 41.14
C ARG A 214 16.11 3.89 42.13
N ASP A 215 15.14 3.01 42.32
CA ASP A 215 14.19 3.06 43.44
C ASP A 215 14.64 2.07 44.54
N ILE A 216 14.02 2.12 45.72
CA ILE A 216 14.41 1.39 46.94
C ILE A 216 14.66 -0.11 46.67
N SER A 217 13.90 -0.73 45.76
CA SER A 217 13.94 -2.17 45.46
C SER A 217 14.05 -2.51 43.97
N SER A 218 14.24 -1.55 43.07
CA SER A 218 14.20 -1.79 41.62
C SER A 218 15.04 -0.79 40.83
N LEU A 219 15.57 -1.24 39.70
CA LEU A 219 16.15 -0.38 38.67
C LEU A 219 15.03 0.04 37.73
N ILE A 220 14.82 1.33 37.55
CA ILE A 220 13.74 1.86 36.71
C ILE A 220 14.31 2.33 35.39
N LEU A 221 13.68 1.88 34.31
CA LEU A 221 13.86 2.37 32.95
C LEU A 221 12.57 3.06 32.52
N LEU A 222 12.62 4.36 32.27
CA LEU A 222 11.50 5.12 31.74
C LEU A 222 11.79 5.45 30.28
N LEU A 223 10.94 4.95 29.39
CA LEU A 223 11.02 5.14 27.95
C LEU A 223 9.90 6.05 27.49
N ARG A 224 10.20 7.00 26.59
CA ARG A 224 9.19 7.76 25.85
C ARG A 224 9.27 7.41 24.38
N LEU A 225 8.17 6.94 23.80
CA LEU A 225 8.10 6.50 22.42
C LEU A 225 7.47 7.58 21.52
N ALA A 226 8.01 7.74 20.31
CA ALA A 226 7.42 8.56 19.26
C ALA A 226 6.12 7.95 18.71
N SER A 227 6.08 6.62 18.66
CA SER A 227 5.04 5.80 18.05
C SER A 227 4.54 4.76 19.05
N SER A 228 3.27 4.37 18.95
CA SER A 228 2.73 3.26 19.75
C SER A 228 3.36 1.93 19.29
N PRO A 229 3.56 0.97 20.21
CA PRO A 229 4.14 -0.32 19.86
C PRO A 229 3.18 -1.18 19.04
N GLN A 230 3.74 -2.00 18.17
CA GLN A 230 3.03 -3.04 17.44
C GLN A 230 2.60 -4.16 18.39
N ILE A 231 1.28 -4.40 18.49
CA ILE A 231 0.68 -5.45 19.32
C ILE A 231 0.34 -6.72 18.52
N SER A 232 0.92 -7.86 18.90
CA SER A 232 0.59 -9.16 18.34
C SER A 232 0.28 -10.18 19.43
N TYR A 233 -0.42 -11.25 19.06
CA TYR A 233 -0.65 -12.40 19.94
C TYR A 233 -0.49 -13.72 19.20
N ARG A 234 -0.32 -14.80 19.95
CA ARG A 234 -0.45 -16.19 19.48
C ARG A 234 -0.93 -17.07 20.62
N THR A 235 -1.54 -18.23 20.33
CA THR A 235 -1.95 -19.18 21.37
C THR A 235 -0.72 -19.70 22.14
N ALA A 236 -0.90 -19.99 23.43
CA ALA A 236 0.16 -20.35 24.36
C ALA A 236 -0.01 -21.73 25.01
N ASP A 237 -1.15 -22.39 24.79
CA ASP A 237 -1.44 -23.73 25.31
C ASP A 237 -0.75 -24.79 24.44
N ASP A 238 0.59 -24.79 24.49
CA ASP A 238 1.47 -25.68 23.76
C ASP A 238 2.20 -26.63 24.72
N ASP A 239 2.51 -27.84 24.26
CA ASP A 239 3.37 -28.78 24.97
C ASP A 239 4.83 -28.53 24.54
N ILE A 240 5.69 -28.14 25.48
CA ILE A 240 7.07 -27.70 25.19
C ILE A 240 8.06 -28.59 25.94
N TYR A 241 8.94 -29.24 25.18
CA TYR A 241 10.14 -29.87 25.69
C TYR A 241 11.36 -28.99 25.36
N ASP A 242 12.11 -28.59 26.38
CA ASP A 242 13.35 -27.82 26.27
C ASP A 242 14.49 -28.61 26.94
N SER A 243 15.55 -28.91 26.19
CA SER A 243 16.74 -29.62 26.72
C SER A 243 17.91 -28.68 27.05
N VAL A 244 17.81 -27.41 26.65
CA VAL A 244 18.88 -26.42 26.82
C VAL A 244 18.45 -25.20 27.63
N PRO A 245 19.36 -24.63 28.45
CA PRO A 245 19.06 -23.46 29.29
C PRO A 245 19.25 -22.11 28.59
N PHE A 246 19.73 -22.10 27.33
CA PHE A 246 19.98 -20.88 26.56
C PHE A 246 18.83 -20.54 25.62
N ASP A 247 18.76 -19.28 25.22
CA ASP A 247 17.69 -18.76 24.38
C ASP A 247 17.85 -19.20 22.92
N LEU A 248 16.80 -19.82 22.39
CA LEU A 248 16.67 -20.12 20.95
C LEU A 248 15.98 -18.97 20.21
N LEU A 249 16.11 -18.98 18.89
CA LEU A 249 15.30 -18.14 18.00
C LEU A 249 13.81 -18.48 18.17
N ASP A 250 12.96 -17.50 17.84
CA ASP A 250 11.52 -17.73 17.83
C ASP A 250 11.16 -18.65 16.66
N ASP A 251 10.16 -19.50 16.86
CA ASP A 251 9.76 -20.49 15.86
C ASP A 251 8.85 -19.90 14.75
N GLU A 252 8.47 -20.74 13.79
CA GLU A 252 7.62 -20.35 12.64
C GLU A 252 6.12 -20.26 13.00
N ASP A 253 5.77 -20.30 14.30
CA ASP A 253 4.39 -20.07 14.75
C ASP A 253 4.01 -18.59 14.57
N PRO A 254 3.02 -18.29 13.70
CA PRO A 254 2.76 -16.92 13.30
C PRO A 254 2.24 -16.04 14.44
N TRP A 255 2.87 -14.87 14.60
CA TRP A 255 2.34 -13.79 15.43
C TRP A 255 1.21 -13.05 14.71
N ILE A 256 0.02 -13.06 15.30
CA ILE A 256 -1.19 -12.45 14.73
C ILE A 256 -1.29 -11.01 15.21
N ARG A 257 -1.30 -10.04 14.28
CA ARG A 257 -1.47 -8.60 14.59
C ARG A 257 -2.85 -8.34 15.22
N THR A 258 -2.91 -7.48 16.24
CA THR A 258 -4.16 -7.10 16.90
C THR A 258 -4.16 -5.63 17.33
N THR A 259 -5.23 -5.20 18.00
CA THR A 259 -5.43 -3.82 18.46
C THR A 259 -5.05 -3.65 19.94
N ASP A 260 -5.22 -2.43 20.47
CA ASP A 260 -5.00 -2.13 21.88
C ASP A 260 -5.86 -3.04 22.78
N PHE A 261 -5.19 -3.81 23.65
CA PHE A 261 -5.83 -4.73 24.61
C PHE A 261 -6.12 -4.07 25.96
N THR A 262 -5.69 -2.83 26.16
CA THR A 262 -5.81 -2.13 27.44
C THR A 262 -7.17 -1.43 27.53
N PRO A 263 -7.83 -1.45 28.72
CA PRO A 263 -9.03 -0.65 28.94
C PRO A 263 -8.76 0.82 28.64
N GLY A 264 -9.66 1.49 27.91
CA GLY A 264 -9.50 2.92 27.63
C GLY A 264 -8.47 3.25 26.53
N GLY A 265 -7.88 2.26 25.87
CA GLY A 265 -6.92 2.49 24.78
C GLY A 265 -5.61 3.15 25.25
N VAL A 266 -5.06 2.69 26.38
CA VAL A 266 -3.87 3.27 27.02
C VAL A 266 -2.65 3.23 26.10
N ILE A 267 -2.42 2.13 25.38
CA ILE A 267 -1.26 1.99 24.49
C ILE A 267 -1.32 3.02 23.35
N GLY A 268 -2.53 3.31 22.86
CA GLY A 268 -2.76 4.37 21.88
C GLY A 268 -2.59 5.78 22.45
N ARG A 269 -3.16 6.09 23.61
CA ARG A 269 -3.16 7.47 24.14
C ARG A 269 -1.85 7.87 24.85
N CYS A 270 -1.12 6.90 25.39
CA CYS A 270 0.09 7.13 26.19
C CYS A 270 1.36 6.85 25.40
N SER A 271 2.41 7.64 25.66
CA SER A 271 3.72 7.49 25.04
C SER A 271 4.84 7.08 26.01
N ALA A 272 4.58 7.05 27.32
CA ALA A 272 5.59 6.75 28.32
C ALA A 272 5.41 5.35 28.94
N TYR A 273 6.53 4.63 29.06
CA TYR A 273 6.61 3.24 29.52
C TYR A 273 7.61 3.17 30.65
N LYS A 274 7.14 2.86 31.86
CA LYS A 274 7.98 2.64 33.03
C LYS A 274 8.18 1.14 33.24
N ILE A 275 9.42 0.71 33.12
CA ILE A 275 9.84 -0.69 33.28
C ILE A 275 10.66 -0.80 34.56
N SER A 276 10.15 -1.55 35.52
CA SER A 276 10.86 -1.85 36.78
C SER A 276 11.56 -3.18 36.66
N ILE A 277 12.89 -3.16 36.82
CA ILE A 277 13.78 -4.30 36.61
C ILE A 277 14.42 -4.67 37.96
N SER A 278 14.53 -5.97 38.22
CA SER A 278 15.21 -6.46 39.43
C SER A 278 16.69 -6.02 39.47
N PRO A 279 17.21 -5.56 40.63
CA PRO A 279 18.61 -5.18 40.78
C PRO A 279 19.62 -6.25 40.37
N ARG A 280 19.22 -7.55 40.34
CA ARG A 280 20.05 -8.67 39.86
C ARG A 280 20.55 -8.49 38.42
N PHE A 281 19.83 -7.72 37.61
CA PHE A 281 20.19 -7.46 36.22
C PHE A 281 20.99 -6.16 36.02
N GLY A 282 21.50 -5.54 37.09
CA GLY A 282 22.15 -4.22 37.03
C GLY A 282 23.24 -4.09 35.97
N LEU A 283 24.21 -5.01 35.95
CA LEU A 283 25.29 -5.01 34.95
C LEU A 283 24.77 -5.21 33.52
N LYS A 284 23.73 -6.03 33.35
CA LYS A 284 23.10 -6.30 32.05
C LYS A 284 22.33 -5.07 31.55
N LEU A 285 21.64 -4.38 32.46
CA LEU A 285 20.93 -3.14 32.16
C LEU A 285 21.89 -2.02 31.78
N GLU A 286 23.04 -1.90 32.46
CA GLU A 286 24.07 -0.92 32.12
C GLU A 286 24.61 -1.13 30.69
N LYS A 287 24.91 -2.37 30.32
CA LYS A 287 25.31 -2.71 28.94
C LYS A 287 24.21 -2.38 27.92
N ALA A 288 22.96 -2.71 28.24
CA ALA A 288 21.82 -2.42 27.36
C ALA A 288 21.61 -0.91 27.17
N VAL A 289 21.73 -0.13 28.25
CA VAL A 289 21.62 1.33 28.20
C VAL A 289 22.78 1.97 27.44
N ASN A 290 24.00 1.45 27.57
CA ASN A 290 25.14 1.92 26.78
C ASN A 290 24.93 1.68 25.27
N TYR A 291 24.42 0.52 24.89
CA TYR A 291 24.01 0.25 23.51
C TYR A 291 22.96 1.27 23.01
N LEU A 292 21.93 1.57 23.82
CA LEU A 292 20.93 2.59 23.45
C LEU A 292 21.56 4.01 23.33
N LYS A 293 22.53 4.35 24.15
CA LYS A 293 23.25 5.64 24.09
C LYS A 293 24.12 5.76 22.84
N GLU A 294 24.76 4.69 22.39
CA GLU A 294 25.56 4.68 21.14
C GLU A 294 24.70 5.05 19.92
N LEU A 295 23.40 4.75 19.97
CA LEU A 295 22.41 5.13 18.95
C LEU A 295 21.93 6.58 19.06
N ARG A 296 22.60 7.41 19.88
CA ARG A 296 22.32 8.84 20.11
C ARG A 296 20.94 9.14 20.69
N ILE A 297 20.37 8.21 21.46
CA ILE A 297 19.13 8.46 22.20
C ILE A 297 19.42 9.48 23.31
N PRO A 298 18.68 10.60 23.40
CA PRO A 298 18.83 11.56 24.49
C PRO A 298 18.62 10.90 25.86
N ASN A 299 19.66 10.98 26.70
CA ASN A 299 19.62 10.57 28.10
C ASN A 299 19.84 11.81 28.97
N PRO A 300 18.78 12.63 29.21
CA PRO A 300 18.89 13.79 30.09
C PRO A 300 19.32 13.36 31.50
N ASP A 301 19.96 14.27 32.23
CA ASP A 301 20.47 14.01 33.58
C ASP A 301 19.42 13.31 34.47
N VAL A 302 19.91 12.38 35.28
CA VAL A 302 19.11 11.63 36.26
C VAL A 302 18.29 12.64 37.08
N PRO A 303 16.96 12.45 37.23
CA PRO A 303 16.15 13.29 38.09
C PRO A 303 16.81 13.39 39.47
N ARG A 304 17.10 14.61 39.94
CA ARG A 304 17.62 14.83 41.30
C ARG A 304 16.57 14.46 42.36
N GLN A 305 15.31 14.25 41.97
CA GLN A 305 14.17 13.90 42.80
C GLN A 305 13.47 12.62 42.32
N LYS A 306 12.81 11.92 43.24
CA LYS A 306 12.07 10.67 42.98
C LYS A 306 10.81 10.97 42.13
N LEU A 307 10.61 10.21 41.04
CA LEU A 307 9.40 10.29 40.21
C LEU A 307 8.15 9.99 41.06
N ILE A 308 7.20 10.92 41.08
CA ILE A 308 5.88 10.75 41.69
C ILE A 308 5.04 9.90 40.73
N VAL A 309 4.54 8.76 41.19
CA VAL A 309 3.76 7.82 40.39
C VAL A 309 2.35 7.76 40.96
N ARG A 310 1.34 8.05 40.14
CA ARG A 310 -0.08 8.02 40.55
C ARG A 310 -0.94 7.32 39.51
N GLU A 311 -2.08 6.84 39.96
CA GLU A 311 -3.14 6.36 39.07
C GLU A 311 -3.80 7.54 38.38
N GLU A 312 -4.15 7.34 37.11
CA GLU A 312 -4.91 8.31 36.35
C GLU A 312 -6.36 8.40 36.83
N PRO A 313 -7.03 9.57 36.75
CA PRO A 313 -8.40 9.73 37.22
C PRO A 313 -9.40 8.72 36.65
N ASP A 314 -9.28 8.36 35.37
CA ASP A 314 -10.17 7.41 34.67
C ASP A 314 -9.57 6.01 34.54
N PHE A 315 -8.77 5.60 35.54
CA PHE A 315 -8.11 4.29 35.55
C PHE A 315 -9.14 3.15 35.42
N ARG A 316 -8.96 2.30 34.39
CA ARG A 316 -9.84 1.18 34.00
C ARG A 316 -11.17 1.55 33.33
N ALA A 317 -11.43 2.81 33.02
CA ALA A 317 -12.60 3.17 32.21
C ALA A 317 -12.50 2.53 30.81
N SER A 318 -13.59 1.96 30.30
CA SER A 318 -13.65 1.47 28.92
C SER A 318 -13.84 2.65 27.96
N MET A 319 -13.25 2.53 26.77
CA MET A 319 -13.36 3.56 25.72
C MET A 319 -14.67 3.33 24.94
N SER A 320 -15.55 4.33 24.91
CA SER A 320 -16.80 4.25 24.14
C SER A 320 -16.65 4.48 22.64
N ASP A 321 -15.60 5.21 22.23
CA ASP A 321 -15.31 5.59 20.85
C ASP A 321 -14.18 4.74 20.23
N HIS A 322 -13.98 4.82 18.91
CA HIS A 322 -12.91 4.08 18.24
C HIS A 322 -11.49 4.50 18.65
N PHE A 323 -11.32 5.70 19.21
CA PHE A 323 -10.03 6.25 19.66
C PHE A 323 -10.24 7.45 20.59
N SER A 324 -9.25 7.76 21.42
CA SER A 324 -9.28 8.91 22.33
C SER A 324 -9.22 10.24 21.58
N CYS A 325 -10.17 11.13 21.89
CA CYS A 325 -10.31 12.46 21.32
C CYS A 325 -11.18 13.33 22.24
N ILE A 326 -10.79 14.59 22.46
CA ILE A 326 -11.68 15.58 23.09
C ILE A 326 -12.81 15.88 22.11
N GLN A 327 -14.00 15.36 22.41
CA GLN A 327 -15.16 15.48 21.53
C GLN A 327 -15.79 16.87 21.58
N TYR A 328 -15.84 17.51 22.75
CA TYR A 328 -16.50 18.80 22.91
C TYR A 328 -15.83 19.62 24.01
N LYS A 329 -15.72 20.93 23.77
CA LYS A 329 -15.40 21.93 24.80
C LYS A 329 -16.24 23.18 24.52
N GLU A 330 -16.91 23.68 25.55
CA GLU A 330 -17.78 24.85 25.43
C GLU A 330 -17.01 26.08 24.93
N GLY A 331 -17.61 26.80 23.98
CA GLY A 331 -17.03 28.01 23.39
C GLY A 331 -15.85 27.80 22.44
N ILE A 332 -15.39 26.55 22.22
CA ILE A 332 -14.32 26.24 21.26
C ILE A 332 -14.93 25.73 19.95
N ASN A 333 -14.55 26.33 18.83
CA ASN A 333 -14.98 25.88 17.51
C ASN A 333 -14.26 24.57 17.10
N PHE A 334 -14.94 23.80 16.24
CA PHE A 334 -14.40 22.54 15.69
C PHE A 334 -12.98 22.66 15.14
N GLU A 335 -12.66 23.75 14.43
CA GLU A 335 -11.36 23.91 13.77
C GLU A 335 -10.19 24.00 14.76
N ILE A 336 -10.38 24.73 15.86
CA ILE A 336 -9.39 24.86 16.92
C ILE A 336 -9.35 23.57 17.75
N LEU A 337 -10.50 22.98 18.06
CA LEU A 337 -10.56 21.71 18.79
C LEU A 337 -9.87 20.58 18.03
N PHE A 338 -9.98 20.55 16.69
CA PHE A 338 -9.27 19.59 15.84
C PHE A 338 -7.75 19.76 15.94
N LEU A 339 -7.24 21.00 15.97
CA LEU A 339 -5.82 21.29 16.14
C LEU A 339 -5.33 21.01 17.58
N VAL A 340 -6.16 21.24 18.61
CA VAL A 340 -5.85 20.84 19.98
C VAL A 340 -5.67 19.31 20.05
N ASN A 341 -6.60 18.54 19.48
CA ASN A 341 -6.46 17.08 19.39
C ASN A 341 -5.21 16.66 18.59
N ALA A 342 -4.86 17.37 17.51
CA ALA A 342 -3.63 17.12 16.76
C ALA A 342 -2.36 17.26 17.63
N VAL A 343 -2.29 18.30 18.45
CA VAL A 343 -1.15 18.55 19.36
C VAL A 343 -1.08 17.49 20.48
N ILE A 344 -2.23 17.08 21.02
CA ILE A 344 -2.32 16.02 22.04
C ILE A 344 -1.90 14.67 21.46
N GLN A 345 -2.45 14.27 20.32
CA GLN A 345 -2.21 12.95 19.73
C GLN A 345 -0.77 12.79 19.19
N LYS A 346 -0.11 13.90 18.85
CA LYS A 346 1.34 13.94 18.59
C LYS A 346 2.18 13.75 19.86
N GLY A 347 1.60 13.99 21.04
CA GLY A 347 2.29 13.88 22.33
C GLY A 347 3.05 15.15 22.75
N ILE A 348 2.75 16.30 22.14
CA ILE A 348 3.38 17.58 22.52
C ILE A 348 2.75 18.13 23.79
N PHE A 349 1.42 18.06 23.90
CA PHE A 349 0.69 18.37 25.13
C PHE A 349 0.08 17.10 25.71
N ASN A 350 0.03 17.03 27.03
CA ASN A 350 -0.70 16.01 27.75
C ASN A 350 -2.12 16.51 28.04
N GLU A 351 -3.13 15.65 27.85
CA GLU A 351 -4.53 15.98 28.12
C GLU A 351 -4.75 16.48 29.56
N HIS A 352 -4.05 15.89 30.54
CA HIS A 352 -4.18 16.27 31.95
C HIS A 352 -3.60 17.66 32.28
N GLN A 353 -2.88 18.30 31.36
CA GLN A 353 -2.36 19.66 31.52
C GLN A 353 -3.31 20.74 31.00
N LEU A 354 -4.39 20.35 30.30
CA LEU A 354 -5.28 21.30 29.63
C LEU A 354 -6.32 21.87 30.62
N SER A 355 -5.92 22.93 31.31
CA SER A 355 -6.78 23.66 32.26
C SER A 355 -7.87 24.49 31.56
N ASP A 356 -8.90 24.90 32.29
CA ASP A 356 -9.91 25.83 31.76
C ASP A 356 -9.30 27.15 31.29
N MET A 357 -8.23 27.61 31.96
CA MET A 357 -7.47 28.80 31.57
C MET A 357 -6.80 28.64 30.19
N PHE A 358 -6.34 27.43 29.82
CA PHE A 358 -5.83 27.16 28.48
C PHE A 358 -6.93 27.36 27.43
N PHE A 359 -8.14 26.87 27.70
CA PHE A 359 -9.27 27.06 26.81
C PHE A 359 -9.79 28.51 26.82
N ASP A 360 -9.66 29.26 27.93
CA ASP A 360 -9.94 30.70 27.96
C ASP A 360 -9.01 31.47 27.00
N LEU A 361 -7.71 31.13 26.92
CA LEU A 361 -6.79 31.76 25.95
C LEU A 361 -7.23 31.53 24.51
N LEU A 362 -7.70 30.33 24.18
CA LEU A 362 -8.21 30.01 22.85
C LEU A 362 -9.52 30.75 22.54
N ARG A 363 -10.40 30.94 23.54
CA ARG A 363 -11.66 31.68 23.42
C ARG A 363 -11.45 33.18 23.25
N ASN A 364 -10.46 33.75 23.93
CA ASN A 364 -10.21 35.18 23.98
C ASN A 364 -9.41 35.71 22.77
N GLN A 365 -8.93 34.83 21.87
CA GLN A 365 -8.15 35.19 20.70
C GLN A 365 -8.90 34.92 19.39
N THR A 366 -8.45 35.54 18.30
CA THR A 366 -9.00 35.28 16.97
C THR A 366 -8.67 33.87 16.49
N LYS A 367 -9.54 33.31 15.63
CA LYS A 367 -9.36 31.94 15.10
C LYS A 367 -8.04 31.80 14.35
N GLU A 368 -7.63 32.83 13.63
CA GLU A 368 -6.40 32.86 12.84
C GLU A 368 -5.17 32.75 13.74
N VAL A 369 -5.13 33.51 14.84
CA VAL A 369 -4.04 33.48 15.82
C VAL A 369 -4.00 32.14 16.54
N SER A 370 -5.14 31.66 17.04
CA SER A 370 -5.23 30.37 17.73
C SER A 370 -4.83 29.20 16.82
N ALA A 371 -5.28 29.20 15.56
CA ALA A 371 -4.93 28.15 14.61
C ALA A 371 -3.45 28.21 14.20
N ALA A 372 -2.89 29.40 14.00
CA ALA A 372 -1.46 29.56 13.71
C ALA A 372 -0.58 29.14 14.89
N ALA A 373 -0.98 29.50 16.13
CA ALA A 373 -0.27 29.11 17.34
C ALA A 373 -0.23 27.59 17.50
N LEU A 374 -1.38 26.91 17.35
CA LEU A 374 -1.44 25.46 17.46
C LEU A 374 -0.68 24.75 16.32
N ARG A 375 -0.70 25.28 15.09
CA ARG A 375 0.14 24.74 13.99
C ARG A 375 1.63 24.89 14.29
N HIS A 376 2.05 26.01 14.88
CA HIS A 376 3.43 26.22 15.31
C HIS A 376 3.81 25.26 16.44
N ILE A 377 2.96 25.10 17.45
CA ILE A 377 3.17 24.13 18.54
C ILE A 377 3.24 22.70 18.00
N PHE A 378 2.39 22.34 17.04
CA PHE A 378 2.43 21.04 16.38
C PHE A 378 3.77 20.79 15.67
N SER A 379 4.49 21.83 15.23
CA SER A 379 5.80 21.67 14.58
C SER A 379 6.95 21.36 15.56
N LEU A 380 6.72 21.47 16.88
CA LEU A 380 7.71 21.11 17.89
C LEU A 380 7.96 19.59 17.91
N GLU A 381 9.16 19.21 18.34
CA GLU A 381 9.57 17.80 18.52
C GLU A 381 9.45 17.36 19.98
N ASP A 382 9.73 18.26 20.92
CA ASP A 382 9.73 17.98 22.35
C ASP A 382 8.38 18.22 23.04
N PRO A 383 8.07 17.43 24.09
CA PRO A 383 6.87 17.60 24.88
C PRO A 383 6.97 18.86 25.73
N VAL A 384 5.84 19.49 25.94
CA VAL A 384 5.72 20.73 26.71
C VAL A 384 4.94 20.43 27.98
N PHE A 385 5.55 20.69 29.13
CA PHE A 385 4.93 20.40 30.43
C PHE A 385 3.99 21.50 30.94
N ASP A 386 4.01 22.68 30.32
CA ASP A 386 3.10 23.79 30.61
C ASP A 386 2.44 24.27 29.30
N ALA A 387 1.29 23.66 28.99
CA ALA A 387 0.55 23.96 27.77
C ALA A 387 0.00 25.41 27.76
N TYR A 388 -0.38 25.93 28.93
CA TYR A 388 -0.93 27.28 29.08
C TYR A 388 0.12 28.35 28.77
N GLU A 389 1.26 28.33 29.47
CA GLU A 389 2.31 29.31 29.26
C GLU A 389 2.89 29.22 27.84
N LYS A 390 3.04 28.01 27.30
CA LYS A 390 3.53 27.86 25.94
C LYS A 390 2.57 28.45 24.91
N LEU A 391 1.27 28.19 25.03
CA LEU A 391 0.28 28.75 24.12
C LEU A 391 0.28 30.28 24.20
N LYS A 392 0.28 30.84 25.42
CA LYS A 392 0.33 32.27 25.67
C LYS A 392 1.53 32.94 24.99
N LEU A 393 2.74 32.40 25.19
CA LEU A 393 3.97 32.92 24.58
C LEU A 393 3.92 32.91 23.05
N VAL A 394 3.42 31.83 22.45
CA VAL A 394 3.31 31.72 20.98
C VAL A 394 2.26 32.69 20.43
N GLN A 395 1.11 32.85 21.11
CA GLN A 395 0.09 33.82 20.72
C GLN A 395 0.64 35.25 20.81
N GLU A 396 1.30 35.63 21.90
CA GLU A 396 1.94 36.94 22.05
C GLU A 396 2.99 37.21 20.97
N TRP A 397 3.80 36.21 20.63
CA TRP A 397 4.79 36.31 19.56
C TRP A 397 4.15 36.51 18.18
N LEU A 398 3.07 35.79 17.86
CA LEU A 398 2.33 35.94 16.61
C LEU A 398 1.65 37.31 16.49
N ILE A 399 1.10 37.82 17.59
CA ILE A 399 0.50 39.16 17.64
C ILE A 399 1.55 40.24 17.38
N LYS A 400 2.76 40.08 17.92
CA LYS A 400 3.91 40.96 17.65
C LYS A 400 4.45 40.84 16.21
N ASN A 401 4.16 39.74 15.51
CA ASN A 401 4.67 39.43 14.17
C ASN A 401 3.55 39.12 13.16
N PRO A 402 2.66 40.09 12.85
CA PRO A 402 1.46 39.84 12.03
C PRO A 402 1.76 39.36 10.60
N LYS A 403 3.00 39.56 10.10
CA LYS A 403 3.45 39.04 8.80
C LYS A 403 3.40 37.50 8.73
N LEU A 404 3.48 36.82 9.88
CA LEU A 404 3.48 35.36 10.00
C LEU A 404 2.05 34.77 10.02
N LEU A 405 1.03 35.60 10.24
CA LEU A 405 -0.38 35.22 10.23
C LEU A 405 -0.99 35.18 8.82
N LYS A 406 -0.18 35.41 7.77
CA LYS A 406 -0.68 35.44 6.39
C LYS A 406 -1.33 34.10 6.04
N SER A 407 -2.66 34.09 6.05
CA SER A 407 -3.43 33.01 5.49
C SER A 407 -3.17 32.97 3.98
N PHE A 408 -2.97 31.76 3.46
CA PHE A 408 -2.93 31.56 2.03
C PHE A 408 -4.31 31.92 1.48
N LYS A 409 -4.48 33.12 0.92
CA LYS A 409 -5.61 33.42 0.02
C LYS A 409 -5.33 32.65 -1.27
N GLY A 410 -5.56 31.34 -1.23
CA GLY A 410 -5.38 30.45 -2.37
C GLY A 410 -6.32 30.85 -3.51
N SER A 411 -5.98 30.39 -4.72
CA SER A 411 -6.92 30.38 -5.84
C SER A 411 -8.21 29.64 -5.46
N ASP A 412 -9.33 29.91 -6.16
CA ASP A 412 -10.60 29.21 -5.91
C ASP A 412 -10.51 27.68 -6.08
N ASP A 413 -9.50 27.19 -6.79
CA ASP A 413 -9.24 25.76 -6.97
C ASP A 413 -8.52 25.11 -5.79
N ASN A 414 -7.83 25.90 -4.97
CA ASN A 414 -7.06 25.36 -3.85
C ASN A 414 -7.91 25.20 -2.60
N VAL A 415 -7.72 24.05 -1.96
CA VAL A 415 -8.58 23.54 -0.93
C VAL A 415 -7.73 23.06 0.25
N GLU A 416 -7.82 23.74 1.39
CA GLU A 416 -7.45 23.21 2.71
C GLU A 416 -8.28 21.94 3.06
N VAL A 417 -7.59 20.81 3.20
CA VAL A 417 -8.13 19.48 3.50
C VAL A 417 -7.65 19.04 4.88
N ARG A 418 -8.59 18.69 5.76
CA ARG A 418 -8.29 18.05 7.05
C ARG A 418 -7.98 16.58 6.84
N ARG A 419 -6.97 16.07 7.55
CA ARG A 419 -6.52 14.68 7.44
C ARG A 419 -6.54 14.00 8.80
N LEU A 420 -6.94 12.74 8.81
CA LEU A 420 -6.88 11.86 9.96
C LEU A 420 -6.12 10.59 9.54
N THR A 421 -5.06 10.23 10.25
CA THR A 421 -4.41 8.94 10.06
C THR A 421 -4.85 7.99 11.17
N ILE A 422 -5.30 6.79 10.81
CA ILE A 422 -5.74 5.76 11.76
C ILE A 422 -4.77 4.59 11.71
N THR A 423 -4.33 4.17 12.90
CA THR A 423 -3.43 3.04 13.16
C THR A 423 -4.17 1.95 13.97
N PRO A 424 -3.59 0.76 14.13
CA PRO A 424 -4.20 -0.30 14.94
C PRO A 424 -4.55 0.13 16.37
N THR A 425 -3.74 0.97 17.00
CA THR A 425 -3.96 1.41 18.39
C THR A 425 -4.62 2.78 18.53
N LYS A 426 -4.38 3.74 17.61
CA LYS A 426 -4.91 5.12 17.75
C LYS A 426 -5.19 5.85 16.44
N ALA A 427 -5.61 7.11 16.55
CA ALA A 427 -5.74 8.03 15.42
C ALA A 427 -4.94 9.33 15.64
N TYR A 428 -4.51 9.95 14.54
CA TYR A 428 -3.72 11.18 14.50
C TYR A 428 -4.44 12.23 13.66
N CYS A 429 -4.96 13.27 14.30
CA CYS A 429 -5.40 14.49 13.65
C CYS A 429 -4.16 15.21 13.12
N LEU A 430 -4.15 15.52 11.83
CA LEU A 430 -3.05 16.25 11.20
C LEU A 430 -3.50 17.66 10.83
N PRO A 431 -2.63 18.68 11.00
CA PRO A 431 -2.93 20.03 10.54
C PRO A 431 -3.44 20.03 9.09
N PRO A 432 -4.46 20.84 8.78
CA PRO A 432 -5.00 20.86 7.43
C PRO A 432 -3.95 21.28 6.39
N VAL A 433 -3.96 20.64 5.22
CA VAL A 433 -3.02 20.89 4.12
C VAL A 433 -3.76 21.48 2.93
N VAL A 434 -3.18 22.48 2.28
CA VAL A 434 -3.72 23.06 1.04
C VAL A 434 -3.36 22.18 -0.14
N GLU A 435 -4.38 21.75 -0.89
CA GLU A 435 -4.23 20.89 -2.07
C GLU A 435 -5.11 21.38 -3.21
N LEU A 436 -4.85 20.89 -4.42
CA LEU A 436 -5.76 21.11 -5.54
C LEU A 436 -7.11 20.40 -5.26
N GLY A 437 -8.18 21.18 -5.27
CA GLY A 437 -9.53 20.72 -5.02
C GLY A 437 -10.08 19.79 -6.09
N ASN A 438 -11.22 19.17 -5.76
CA ASN A 438 -11.97 18.32 -6.67
C ASN A 438 -13.40 18.84 -6.86
N ARG A 439 -14.13 18.20 -7.79
CA ARG A 439 -15.47 18.61 -8.19
C ARG A 439 -16.43 18.73 -7.01
N VAL A 440 -16.38 17.76 -6.10
CA VAL A 440 -17.28 17.68 -4.94
C VAL A 440 -16.96 18.78 -3.94
N LEU A 441 -15.68 18.95 -3.59
CA LEU A 441 -15.24 19.98 -2.64
C LEU A 441 -15.52 21.40 -3.16
N ARG A 442 -15.41 21.63 -4.48
CA ARG A 442 -15.83 22.90 -5.10
C ARG A 442 -17.33 23.12 -5.03
N LYS A 443 -18.14 22.10 -5.31
CA LYS A 443 -19.61 22.21 -5.26
C LYS A 443 -20.12 22.47 -3.84
N PHE A 444 -19.58 21.75 -2.85
CA PHE A 444 -20.02 21.81 -1.46
C PHE A 444 -19.06 22.65 -0.60
N ARG A 445 -18.54 23.76 -1.17
CA ARG A 445 -17.55 24.65 -0.52
C ARG A 445 -18.01 25.15 0.85
N GLU A 446 -19.30 25.40 1.02
CA GLU A 446 -19.91 25.82 2.30
C GLU A 446 -19.82 24.75 3.40
N TYR A 447 -19.67 23.47 3.03
CA TYR A 447 -19.57 22.32 3.93
C TYR A 447 -18.15 21.73 3.96
N ARG A 448 -17.16 22.44 3.43
CA ARG A 448 -15.76 21.97 3.28
C ARG A 448 -15.15 21.51 4.60
N ASP A 449 -15.49 22.14 5.72
CA ASP A 449 -14.99 21.79 7.04
C ASP A 449 -15.53 20.45 7.58
N ARG A 450 -16.53 19.87 6.91
CA ARG A 450 -17.13 18.55 7.23
C ARG A 450 -16.57 17.42 6.39
N PHE A 451 -15.70 17.70 5.41
CA PHE A 451 -14.97 16.67 4.68
C PHE A 451 -13.67 16.33 5.41
N LEU A 452 -13.43 15.04 5.60
CA LEU A 452 -12.24 14.52 6.25
C LEU A 452 -11.59 13.45 5.37
N ARG A 453 -10.30 13.60 5.11
CA ARG A 453 -9.53 12.56 4.43
C ARG A 453 -8.91 11.64 5.46
N VAL A 454 -9.33 10.38 5.48
CA VAL A 454 -8.87 9.37 6.43
C VAL A 454 -7.88 8.46 5.73
N THR A 455 -6.73 8.19 6.36
CA THR A 455 -5.70 7.28 5.85
C THR A 455 -5.44 6.17 6.86
N PHE A 456 -5.41 4.91 6.41
CA PHE A 456 -5.14 3.76 7.26
C PHE A 456 -3.66 3.36 7.13
N MET A 457 -2.95 3.34 8.25
CA MET A 457 -1.51 3.04 8.34
C MET A 457 -1.27 2.00 9.45
N ASP A 458 -0.08 1.38 9.47
CA ASP A 458 0.39 0.64 10.66
C ASP A 458 1.04 1.61 11.66
N GLU A 459 1.45 1.10 12.81
CA GLU A 459 2.20 1.87 13.81
C GLU A 459 3.48 2.47 13.20
N GLY A 460 3.94 3.60 13.74
CA GLY A 460 5.06 4.36 13.15
C GLY A 460 4.69 5.12 11.86
N LEU A 461 3.40 5.18 11.51
CA LEU A 461 2.91 5.74 10.24
C LEU A 461 3.44 4.96 9.02
N GLU A 462 3.75 3.69 9.23
CA GLU A 462 4.19 2.79 8.16
C GLU A 462 3.01 2.35 7.29
N GLN A 463 3.33 1.87 6.10
CA GLN A 463 2.30 1.38 5.19
C GLN A 463 1.70 0.07 5.69
N LEU A 464 0.37 0.03 5.81
CA LEU A 464 -0.35 -1.18 6.15
C LEU A 464 -0.14 -2.26 5.08
N ASN A 465 0.27 -3.47 5.49
CA ASN A 465 0.56 -4.61 4.62
C ASN A 465 -0.50 -5.73 4.76
N ASN A 466 -0.45 -6.73 3.87
CA ASN A 466 -1.38 -7.86 3.90
C ASN A 466 -1.37 -8.62 5.24
N ASN A 467 -0.16 -8.85 5.74
CA ASN A 467 0.11 -9.66 6.93
C ASN A 467 -0.39 -8.99 8.23
N VAL A 468 -0.76 -7.71 8.16
CA VAL A 468 -1.37 -6.99 9.29
C VAL A 468 -2.88 -7.19 9.34
N LEU A 469 -3.52 -7.28 8.18
CA LEU A 469 -4.98 -7.43 8.06
C LEU A 469 -5.41 -8.90 7.96
N THR A 470 -4.53 -9.76 7.45
CA THR A 470 -4.75 -11.20 7.38
C THR A 470 -3.52 -11.96 7.85
N TYR A 471 -3.70 -13.22 8.22
CA TYR A 471 -2.60 -14.12 8.56
C TYR A 471 -2.87 -15.50 7.99
N TYR A 472 -1.81 -16.24 7.71
CA TYR A 472 -1.88 -17.63 7.29
C TYR A 472 -1.52 -18.54 8.47
N VAL A 473 -2.04 -19.76 8.44
CA VAL A 473 -1.63 -20.82 9.36
C VAL A 473 -0.18 -21.23 9.06
N ALA A 474 0.47 -21.88 10.02
CA ALA A 474 1.86 -22.32 9.85
C ALA A 474 2.02 -23.20 8.58
N PRO A 475 3.13 -23.10 7.83
CA PRO A 475 3.32 -23.80 6.56
C PRO A 475 3.05 -25.31 6.64
N ILE A 476 3.54 -25.98 7.68
CA ILE A 476 3.29 -27.40 7.93
C ILE A 476 1.79 -27.73 8.05
N VAL A 477 0.99 -26.83 8.63
CA VAL A 477 -0.46 -27.02 8.74
C VAL A 477 -1.10 -26.95 7.37
N ARG A 478 -0.65 -26.02 6.51
CA ARG A 478 -1.14 -25.91 5.13
C ARG A 478 -0.88 -27.19 4.34
N GLU A 479 0.30 -27.79 4.50
CA GLU A 479 0.66 -29.04 3.83
C GLU A 479 -0.15 -30.26 4.30
N ILE A 480 -0.46 -30.37 5.60
CA ILE A 480 -1.19 -31.53 6.13
C ILE A 480 -2.71 -31.40 6.05
N THR A 481 -3.24 -30.19 5.86
CA THR A 481 -4.70 -29.95 5.84
C THR A 481 -5.24 -29.46 4.50
N ASP A 482 -4.38 -29.21 3.51
CA ASP A 482 -4.70 -28.50 2.26
C ASP A 482 -5.41 -27.14 2.49
N ASN A 483 -5.31 -26.59 3.71
CA ASN A 483 -5.98 -25.35 4.09
C ASN A 483 -5.09 -24.15 3.75
N SER A 484 -5.34 -23.56 2.59
CA SER A 484 -4.63 -22.36 2.09
C SER A 484 -5.31 -21.04 2.46
N PHE A 485 -6.39 -21.06 3.24
CA PHE A 485 -7.22 -19.86 3.47
C PHE A 485 -6.60 -18.90 4.50
N ALA A 486 -6.44 -17.63 4.09
CA ALA A 486 -6.04 -16.55 4.99
C ALA A 486 -7.16 -16.20 5.99
N GLN A 487 -6.81 -16.09 7.26
CA GLN A 487 -7.71 -15.65 8.32
C GLN A 487 -7.58 -14.14 8.56
N LYS A 488 -8.66 -13.51 9.06
CA LYS A 488 -8.70 -12.05 9.30
C LYS A 488 -8.22 -11.70 10.71
N THR A 489 -7.49 -10.60 10.84
CA THR A 489 -6.95 -10.15 12.13
C THR A 489 -7.89 -9.19 12.88
N GLY A 490 -7.59 -8.91 14.15
CA GLY A 490 -8.27 -7.86 14.92
C GLY A 490 -8.15 -6.46 14.26
N VAL A 491 -7.05 -6.21 13.56
CA VAL A 491 -6.85 -4.97 12.79
C VAL A 491 -7.83 -4.88 11.62
N PHE A 492 -8.07 -5.98 10.91
CA PHE A 492 -9.11 -6.03 9.87
C PHE A 492 -10.49 -5.70 10.44
N LYS A 493 -10.85 -6.26 11.60
CA LYS A 493 -12.12 -5.96 12.28
C LYS A 493 -12.24 -4.46 12.58
N ARG A 494 -11.17 -3.83 13.09
CA ARG A 494 -11.13 -2.38 13.36
C ARG A 494 -11.34 -1.54 12.10
N VAL A 495 -10.57 -1.78 11.04
CA VAL A 495 -10.70 -1.04 9.76
C VAL A 495 -12.11 -1.21 9.18
N LYS A 496 -12.63 -2.44 9.19
CA LYS A 496 -13.98 -2.74 8.72
C LYS A 496 -15.04 -1.99 9.52
N SER A 497 -14.97 -2.01 10.86
CA SER A 497 -15.95 -1.33 11.72
C SER A 497 -15.98 0.17 11.45
N ILE A 498 -14.80 0.82 11.36
CA ILE A 498 -14.69 2.25 11.04
C ILE A 498 -15.32 2.59 9.68
N LEU A 499 -15.12 1.75 8.66
CA LEU A 499 -15.69 1.96 7.33
C LEU A 499 -17.22 1.72 7.28
N VAL A 500 -17.73 0.77 8.07
CA VAL A 500 -19.16 0.41 8.11
C VAL A 500 -19.97 1.36 8.99
N GLU A 501 -19.49 1.64 10.18
CA GLU A 501 -20.23 2.29 11.27
C GLU A 501 -19.95 3.80 11.34
N GLY A 502 -18.81 4.23 10.80
CA GLY A 502 -18.28 5.57 10.95
C GLY A 502 -17.59 5.76 12.31
N PHE A 503 -17.26 7.00 12.66
CA PHE A 503 -16.60 7.33 13.93
C PHE A 503 -16.82 8.80 14.32
N TYR A 504 -16.57 9.15 15.58
CA TYR A 504 -16.70 10.52 16.08
C TYR A 504 -15.34 11.22 16.21
N VAL A 505 -15.24 12.45 15.71
CA VAL A 505 -14.10 13.35 15.95
C VAL A 505 -14.61 14.74 16.22
N CYS A 506 -14.17 15.32 17.35
CA CYS A 506 -14.54 16.67 17.78
C CYS A 506 -16.06 16.90 17.69
N GLY A 507 -16.84 15.93 18.18
CA GLY A 507 -18.30 16.03 18.31
C GLY A 507 -19.08 15.83 17.01
N ARG A 508 -18.39 15.47 15.91
CA ARG A 508 -19.00 15.18 14.61
C ARG A 508 -18.88 13.70 14.28
N LYS A 509 -19.99 13.08 13.87
CA LYS A 509 -19.98 11.72 13.32
C LYS A 509 -19.58 11.77 11.85
N TYR A 510 -18.50 11.09 11.50
CA TYR A 510 -18.00 10.93 10.14
C TYR A 510 -18.44 9.60 9.56
N SER A 511 -19.15 9.66 8.43
CA SER A 511 -19.61 8.51 7.67
C SER A 511 -18.77 8.34 6.40
N PHE A 512 -18.51 7.09 6.01
CA PHE A 512 -17.74 6.79 4.79
C PHE A 512 -18.44 7.34 3.54
N LEU A 513 -17.74 8.19 2.78
CA LEU A 513 -18.26 8.85 1.58
C LEU A 513 -17.83 8.13 0.30
N ILE A 514 -16.54 8.06 -0.01
CA ILE A 514 -16.02 7.37 -1.20
C ILE A 514 -14.48 7.32 -1.15
N PHE A 515 -13.86 6.60 -2.08
CA PHE A 515 -12.44 6.73 -2.44
C PHE A 515 -12.29 6.87 -3.95
N SER A 516 -11.19 7.48 -4.39
CA SER A 516 -10.70 7.42 -5.77
C SER A 516 -9.64 6.31 -5.91
N SER A 517 -9.28 5.94 -7.15
CA SER A 517 -8.21 4.96 -7.40
C SER A 517 -6.84 5.39 -6.86
N GLY A 518 -6.55 6.71 -6.85
CA GLY A 518 -5.34 7.24 -6.21
C GLY A 518 -5.39 7.06 -4.70
N GLN A 519 -6.54 7.41 -4.10
CA GLN A 519 -6.73 7.27 -2.65
C GLN A 519 -6.67 5.82 -2.18
N LEU A 520 -7.18 4.86 -2.96
CA LEU A 520 -7.00 3.43 -2.68
C LEU A 520 -5.53 3.02 -2.54
N ARG A 521 -4.67 3.50 -3.47
CA ARG A 521 -3.23 3.24 -3.45
C ARG A 521 -2.57 3.83 -2.21
N ASP A 522 -3.03 5.01 -1.81
CA ASP A 522 -2.59 5.70 -0.60
C ASP A 522 -3.26 5.15 0.67
N ARG A 523 -4.11 4.12 0.56
CA ARG A 523 -4.89 3.52 1.67
C ARG A 523 -5.77 4.55 2.38
N SER A 524 -6.32 5.48 1.61
CA SER A 524 -7.11 6.60 2.09
C SER A 524 -8.52 6.64 1.50
N ALA A 525 -9.43 7.30 2.21
CA ALA A 525 -10.81 7.50 1.79
C ALA A 525 -11.36 8.84 2.30
N TRP A 526 -12.39 9.34 1.63
CA TRP A 526 -13.17 10.48 2.09
C TRP A 526 -14.26 10.02 3.03
N PHE A 527 -14.37 10.75 4.13
CA PHE A 527 -15.48 10.71 5.07
C PHE A 527 -16.15 12.07 5.15
N PHE A 528 -17.43 12.07 5.50
CA PHE A 528 -18.22 13.30 5.60
C PHE A 528 -19.04 13.32 6.90
N ALA A 529 -19.02 14.47 7.57
CA ALA A 529 -19.84 14.72 8.74
C ALA A 529 -21.21 15.27 8.36
N GLU A 530 -22.22 14.39 8.37
CA GLU A 530 -23.60 14.71 7.99
C GLU A 530 -24.25 15.74 8.92
N ASP A 531 -25.24 16.46 8.39
CA ASP A 531 -26.17 17.25 9.20
C ASP A 531 -27.60 17.13 8.68
N LYS A 532 -28.52 17.88 9.29
CA LYS A 532 -29.94 17.86 8.92
C LYS A 532 -30.19 18.33 7.47
N LYS A 533 -29.23 19.01 6.84
CA LYS A 533 -29.38 19.61 5.49
C LYS A 533 -28.71 18.77 4.41
N LEU A 534 -27.60 18.08 4.72
CA LEU A 534 -26.81 17.36 3.74
C LEU A 534 -26.29 16.03 4.30
N SER A 535 -26.66 14.93 3.64
CA SER A 535 -26.16 13.58 3.93
C SER A 535 -25.15 13.09 2.89
N VAL A 536 -24.43 12.00 3.21
CA VAL A 536 -23.57 11.28 2.25
C VAL A 536 -24.37 10.83 1.03
N ILE A 537 -25.61 10.39 1.23
CA ILE A 537 -26.51 9.92 0.16
C ILE A 537 -26.82 11.06 -0.82
N ASP A 538 -27.06 12.27 -0.31
CA ASP A 538 -27.36 13.43 -1.16
C ASP A 538 -26.17 13.84 -2.00
N ILE A 539 -24.96 13.82 -1.43
CA ILE A 539 -23.72 14.09 -2.17
C ILE A 539 -23.54 13.07 -3.28
N ARG A 540 -23.72 11.76 -3.01
CA ARG A 540 -23.61 10.68 -4.02
C ARG A 540 -24.67 10.79 -5.10
N LYS A 541 -25.92 11.12 -4.75
CA LYS A 541 -27.00 11.39 -5.72
C LYS A 541 -26.66 12.57 -6.64
N TRP A 542 -26.03 13.61 -6.10
CA TRP A 542 -25.62 14.77 -6.88
C TRP A 542 -24.51 14.45 -7.90
N MET A 543 -23.60 13.52 -7.60
CA MET A 543 -22.49 13.17 -8.51
C MET A 543 -22.98 12.68 -9.88
N GLY A 544 -24.02 11.86 -9.90
CA GLY A 544 -24.60 11.32 -11.13
C GLY A 544 -25.49 10.10 -10.91
N LYS A 545 -25.90 9.50 -12.03
CA LYS A 545 -26.61 8.21 -12.05
C LYS A 545 -25.61 7.11 -12.38
N PHE A 546 -25.46 6.16 -11.46
CA PHE A 546 -24.56 5.03 -11.63
C PHE A 546 -25.41 3.76 -11.74
N SER A 547 -25.48 3.19 -12.94
CA SER A 547 -26.35 2.03 -13.26
C SER A 547 -25.57 0.75 -13.56
N ASP A 548 -24.26 0.74 -13.32
CA ASP A 548 -23.45 -0.46 -13.55
C ASP A 548 -23.86 -1.59 -12.58
N ARG A 549 -23.83 -2.83 -13.05
CA ARG A 549 -24.08 -4.04 -12.24
C ARG A 549 -22.82 -4.52 -11.54
N ASN A 550 -21.66 -3.98 -11.90
CA ASN A 550 -20.38 -4.22 -11.25
C ASN A 550 -20.12 -3.11 -10.21
N VAL A 551 -20.12 -3.51 -8.94
CA VAL A 551 -19.90 -2.61 -7.78
C VAL A 551 -18.54 -1.92 -7.85
N ALA A 552 -17.47 -2.65 -8.13
CA ALA A 552 -16.12 -2.12 -8.25
C ALA A 552 -16.02 -1.03 -9.32
N LYS A 553 -16.58 -1.32 -10.50
CA LYS A 553 -16.60 -0.38 -11.63
C LYS A 553 -17.47 0.84 -11.33
N CYS A 554 -18.62 0.64 -10.67
CA CYS A 554 -19.50 1.70 -10.22
C CYS A 554 -18.79 2.68 -9.28
N THR A 555 -18.09 2.17 -8.27
CA THR A 555 -17.37 3.00 -7.29
C THR A 555 -16.15 3.69 -7.90
N ALA A 556 -15.39 3.01 -8.75
CA ALA A 556 -14.29 3.65 -9.48
C ALA A 556 -14.79 4.87 -10.28
N ARG A 557 -15.99 4.77 -10.87
CA ARG A 557 -16.64 5.88 -11.59
C ARG A 557 -17.10 6.99 -10.65
N MET A 558 -17.66 6.67 -9.47
CA MET A 558 -17.98 7.67 -8.44
C MET A 558 -16.72 8.42 -7.99
N GLY A 559 -15.61 7.70 -7.80
CA GLY A 559 -14.32 8.24 -7.40
C GLY A 559 -13.74 9.25 -8.39
N LEU A 560 -14.17 9.25 -9.65
CA LEU A 560 -13.75 10.25 -10.64
C LEU A 560 -14.11 11.68 -10.22
N CYS A 561 -15.20 11.87 -9.49
CA CYS A 561 -15.61 13.17 -8.94
C CYS A 561 -14.65 13.71 -7.86
N PHE A 562 -13.78 12.87 -7.31
CA PHE A 562 -12.76 13.23 -6.31
C PHE A 562 -11.35 13.33 -6.90
N SER A 563 -11.22 13.29 -8.23
CA SER A 563 -9.95 13.61 -8.89
C SER A 563 -9.59 15.07 -8.59
N SER A 564 -8.35 15.34 -8.19
CA SER A 564 -7.84 16.70 -8.12
C SER A 564 -7.74 17.27 -9.54
N THR A 565 -8.40 18.40 -9.77
CA THR A 565 -8.51 19.00 -11.12
C THR A 565 -8.64 20.51 -11.03
N TYR A 566 -8.24 21.20 -12.10
CA TYR A 566 -8.49 22.64 -12.28
C TYR A 566 -9.86 22.85 -12.93
N ALA A 567 -10.74 23.66 -12.32
CA ALA A 567 -12.01 24.00 -12.94
C ALA A 567 -11.84 25.16 -13.93
N THR A 568 -12.24 24.95 -15.19
CA THR A 568 -11.97 25.94 -16.25
C THR A 568 -13.25 26.56 -16.80
N VAL A 569 -13.74 26.08 -17.94
CA VAL A 569 -14.82 26.69 -18.71
C VAL A 569 -16.11 25.90 -18.55
N LYS A 570 -17.23 26.59 -18.32
CA LYS A 570 -18.57 26.02 -18.39
C LYS A 570 -19.09 26.07 -19.82
N VAL A 571 -19.39 24.93 -20.43
CA VAL A 571 -19.81 24.86 -21.84
C VAL A 571 -21.36 24.88 -21.93
N PRO A 572 -21.95 25.75 -22.78
CA PRO A 572 -23.38 25.72 -23.08
C PRO A 572 -23.81 24.41 -23.75
N LEU A 573 -24.99 23.88 -23.41
CA LEU A 573 -25.49 22.61 -23.96
C LEU A 573 -25.53 22.57 -25.48
N LYS A 574 -25.92 23.68 -26.12
CA LYS A 574 -25.98 23.85 -27.58
C LYS A 574 -24.62 23.80 -28.29
N GLU A 575 -23.52 23.97 -27.55
CA GLU A 575 -22.14 23.97 -28.06
C GLU A 575 -21.44 22.62 -27.82
N ILE A 576 -22.16 21.61 -27.29
CA ILE A 576 -21.62 20.29 -26.98
C ILE A 576 -22.22 19.27 -27.94
N ASN A 577 -21.35 18.53 -28.63
CA ASN A 577 -21.70 17.30 -29.32
C ASN A 577 -21.33 16.11 -28.43
N THR A 578 -22.31 15.37 -27.91
CA THR A 578 -22.07 14.17 -27.08
C THR A 578 -22.10 12.87 -27.88
N GLU A 579 -22.31 12.94 -29.19
CA GLU A 579 -22.57 11.81 -30.07
C GLU A 579 -21.53 11.70 -31.18
N LEU A 580 -20.29 12.19 -30.95
CA LEU A 580 -19.20 11.98 -31.88
C LEU A 580 -18.95 10.46 -32.01
N PRO A 581 -19.17 9.83 -33.19
CA PRO A 581 -19.17 8.37 -33.30
C PRO A 581 -17.78 7.80 -33.05
N ASP A 582 -17.64 6.81 -32.15
CA ASP A 582 -16.37 6.09 -31.97
C ASP A 582 -15.88 5.45 -33.28
N ILE A 583 -14.57 5.52 -33.52
CA ILE A 583 -13.94 4.89 -34.69
C ILE A 583 -13.66 3.43 -34.31
N LYS A 584 -14.40 2.50 -34.93
CA LYS A 584 -14.34 1.07 -34.64
C LYS A 584 -13.93 0.26 -35.87
N ARG A 585 -13.04 -0.71 -35.68
CA ARG A 585 -12.65 -1.70 -36.69
C ARG A 585 -12.27 -3.00 -35.98
N ASN A 586 -12.66 -4.15 -36.55
CA ASN A 586 -12.32 -5.49 -36.04
C ASN A 586 -12.53 -5.62 -34.52
N ASP A 587 -13.71 -5.22 -34.04
CA ASP A 587 -14.11 -5.20 -32.62
C ASP A 587 -13.31 -4.29 -31.67
N TYR A 588 -12.30 -3.58 -32.16
CA TYR A 588 -11.55 -2.58 -31.42
C TYR A 588 -12.06 -1.16 -31.64
N VAL A 589 -11.93 -0.33 -30.60
CA VAL A 589 -12.24 1.11 -30.64
C VAL A 589 -10.93 1.89 -30.71
N PHE A 590 -10.61 2.46 -31.87
CA PHE A 590 -9.38 3.23 -32.10
C PHE A 590 -9.41 4.59 -31.39
N SER A 591 -10.61 5.11 -31.13
CA SER A 591 -10.83 6.41 -30.49
C SER A 591 -11.23 6.31 -29.02
N ASP A 592 -10.93 5.19 -28.34
CA ASP A 592 -11.38 4.99 -26.96
C ASP A 592 -10.76 6.05 -26.04
N GLY A 593 -11.61 6.89 -25.45
CA GLY A 593 -11.18 7.88 -24.48
C GLY A 593 -10.76 9.24 -25.05
N ILE A 594 -10.84 9.49 -26.36
CA ILE A 594 -10.45 10.79 -26.95
C ILE A 594 -11.58 11.53 -27.67
N GLY A 595 -11.69 12.83 -27.41
CA GLY A 595 -12.62 13.75 -28.07
C GLY A 595 -11.92 14.97 -28.70
N LYS A 596 -12.72 15.93 -29.17
CA LYS A 596 -12.25 17.13 -29.87
C LYS A 596 -12.74 18.40 -29.22
N LEU A 597 -11.96 19.46 -29.33
CA LEU A 597 -12.34 20.81 -28.94
C LEU A 597 -11.83 21.83 -29.97
N THR A 598 -12.51 22.97 -30.10
CA THR A 598 -12.15 24.00 -31.08
C THR A 598 -11.04 24.92 -30.56
N PRO A 599 -10.21 25.55 -31.42
CA PRO A 599 -9.06 26.35 -30.97
C PRO A 599 -9.44 27.51 -30.05
N ASP A 600 -10.60 28.12 -30.28
CA ASP A 600 -11.13 29.21 -29.46
C ASP A 600 -11.58 28.74 -28.06
N LEU A 601 -12.05 27.50 -27.92
CA LEU A 601 -12.30 26.89 -26.60
C LEU A 601 -10.97 26.50 -25.93
N ALA A 602 -9.99 26.01 -26.69
CA ALA A 602 -8.65 25.68 -26.20
C ALA A 602 -7.99 26.90 -25.56
N MET A 603 -8.05 28.04 -26.25
CA MET A 603 -7.47 29.30 -25.78
C MET A 603 -8.13 29.78 -24.49
N LYS A 604 -9.46 29.69 -24.37
CA LYS A 604 -10.17 30.02 -23.12
C LYS A 604 -9.78 29.13 -21.95
N ILE A 605 -9.53 27.83 -22.20
CA ILE A 605 -9.02 26.92 -21.18
C ILE A 605 -7.58 27.33 -20.80
N ALA A 606 -6.72 27.58 -21.77
CA ALA A 606 -5.33 28.00 -21.54
C ALA A 606 -5.24 29.32 -20.76
N GLU A 607 -6.06 30.32 -21.07
CA GLU A 607 -6.16 31.58 -20.31
C GLU A 607 -6.53 31.34 -18.84
N LYS A 608 -7.49 30.45 -18.56
CA LYS A 608 -7.87 30.09 -17.19
C LYS A 608 -6.76 29.38 -16.43
N LEU A 609 -5.95 28.58 -17.13
CA LEU A 609 -4.79 27.90 -16.56
C LEU A 609 -3.52 28.78 -16.53
N GLN A 610 -3.59 30.03 -17.00
CA GLN A 610 -2.42 30.93 -17.15
C GLN A 610 -1.34 30.37 -18.11
N LEU A 611 -1.78 29.64 -19.13
CA LEU A 611 -0.95 29.03 -20.18
C LEU A 611 -1.16 29.67 -21.57
N ALA A 612 -1.75 30.87 -21.62
CA ALA A 612 -2.12 31.53 -22.88
C ALA A 612 -0.92 31.88 -23.78
N SER A 613 0.27 32.09 -23.21
CA SER A 613 1.50 32.33 -23.96
C SER A 613 1.91 31.12 -24.80
N ASN A 614 1.55 29.92 -24.36
CA ASN A 614 1.90 28.68 -25.04
C ASN A 614 0.79 27.62 -24.84
N PRO A 615 -0.36 27.76 -25.53
CA PRO A 615 -1.53 26.94 -25.27
C PRO A 615 -1.26 25.46 -25.58
N PRO A 616 -1.59 24.53 -24.66
CA PRO A 616 -1.54 23.09 -24.93
C PRO A 616 -2.46 22.66 -26.07
N CYS A 617 -2.04 21.67 -26.85
CA CYS A 617 -2.83 21.14 -27.96
C CYS A 617 -3.80 20.04 -27.53
N ALA A 618 -3.57 19.37 -26.41
CA ALA A 618 -4.48 18.40 -25.82
C ALA A 618 -4.49 18.46 -24.29
N TYR A 619 -5.65 18.10 -23.72
CA TYR A 619 -5.93 18.15 -22.30
C TYR A 619 -6.57 16.85 -21.83
N GLN A 620 -6.09 16.29 -20.72
CA GLN A 620 -6.79 15.24 -20.01
C GLN A 620 -7.87 15.88 -19.13
N ILE A 621 -9.10 15.38 -19.23
CA ILE A 621 -10.28 16.02 -18.65
C ILE A 621 -11.13 15.10 -17.76
N ARG A 622 -11.93 15.75 -16.93
CA ARG A 622 -13.18 15.26 -16.38
C ARG A 622 -14.30 16.23 -16.79
N PHE A 623 -15.36 15.72 -17.39
CA PHE A 623 -16.50 16.54 -17.83
C PHE A 623 -17.80 15.76 -17.65
N GLY A 624 -18.64 16.13 -16.68
CA GLY A 624 -19.79 15.28 -16.33
C GLY A 624 -19.30 13.89 -15.92
N GLY A 625 -19.88 12.83 -16.48
CA GLY A 625 -19.32 11.49 -16.34
C GLY A 625 -18.32 11.08 -17.43
N CYS A 626 -17.91 12.00 -18.30
CA CYS A 626 -16.88 11.76 -19.29
C CYS A 626 -15.47 11.87 -18.68
N LYS A 627 -14.65 10.86 -18.95
CA LYS A 627 -13.21 10.80 -18.67
C LYS A 627 -12.50 10.60 -20.01
N GLY A 628 -11.44 11.36 -20.25
CA GLY A 628 -10.64 11.17 -21.45
C GLY A 628 -9.68 12.31 -21.76
N VAL A 629 -9.13 12.29 -22.97
CA VAL A 629 -8.39 13.40 -23.57
C VAL A 629 -9.31 14.17 -24.52
N ILE A 630 -9.14 15.49 -24.59
CA ILE A 630 -9.68 16.30 -25.69
C ILE A 630 -8.53 17.00 -26.39
N ALA A 631 -8.43 16.81 -27.71
CA ALA A 631 -7.43 17.44 -28.55
C ALA A 631 -8.02 18.65 -29.30
N CYS A 632 -7.19 19.67 -29.50
CA CYS A 632 -7.51 20.86 -30.26
C CYS A 632 -7.51 20.52 -31.75
N TRP A 633 -8.67 20.65 -32.39
CA TRP A 633 -8.85 20.41 -33.82
C TRP A 633 -9.58 21.59 -34.46
N PRO A 634 -9.24 21.96 -35.71
CA PRO A 634 -10.02 22.97 -36.45
C PRO A 634 -11.50 22.57 -36.50
N GLY A 635 -12.40 23.51 -36.17
CA GLY A 635 -13.84 23.25 -36.16
C GLY A 635 -14.40 23.03 -37.57
N ASN A 636 -15.47 22.25 -37.71
CA ASN A 636 -16.07 21.91 -39.00
C ASN A 636 -17.17 22.91 -39.44
N ASN A 637 -17.11 24.17 -38.95
CA ASN A 637 -18.20 25.16 -39.02
C ASN A 637 -19.55 24.68 -38.44
N ASP A 638 -19.55 23.55 -37.75
CA ASP A 638 -20.63 23.10 -36.89
C ASP A 638 -20.59 23.92 -35.59
N LYS A 639 -21.75 24.29 -35.04
CA LYS A 639 -21.83 25.19 -33.86
C LYS A 639 -21.24 24.57 -32.58
N PHE A 640 -20.65 23.37 -32.66
CA PHE A 640 -20.09 22.62 -31.57
C PHE A 640 -18.65 23.02 -31.30
N ARG A 641 -18.34 23.27 -30.03
CA ARG A 641 -16.99 23.65 -29.58
C ARG A 641 -16.32 22.54 -28.78
N LEU A 642 -17.12 21.62 -28.26
CA LEU A 642 -16.68 20.41 -27.56
C LEU A 642 -17.41 19.21 -28.16
N SER A 643 -16.66 18.22 -28.64
CA SER A 643 -17.20 16.97 -29.16
C SER A 643 -16.65 15.79 -28.37
N LEU A 644 -17.54 14.99 -27.78
CA LEU A 644 -17.25 13.86 -26.91
C LEU A 644 -17.78 12.57 -27.55
N ARG A 645 -17.06 11.47 -27.33
CA ARG A 645 -17.43 10.14 -27.84
C ARG A 645 -18.15 9.31 -26.78
N PRO A 646 -19.01 8.35 -27.18
CA PRO A 646 -19.67 7.43 -26.26
C PRO A 646 -18.69 6.69 -25.33
N SER A 647 -17.55 6.23 -25.84
CA SER A 647 -16.48 5.57 -25.07
C SER A 647 -15.98 6.38 -23.87
N MET A 648 -16.01 7.71 -23.94
CA MET A 648 -15.57 8.60 -22.86
C MET A 648 -16.57 8.64 -21.69
N ASN A 649 -17.87 8.46 -21.96
CA ASN A 649 -18.93 8.63 -20.98
C ASN A 649 -19.05 7.41 -20.06
N LYS A 650 -18.56 7.54 -18.83
CA LYS A 650 -18.55 6.44 -17.86
C LYS A 650 -19.81 6.40 -16.99
N PHE A 651 -20.56 7.51 -16.85
CA PHE A 651 -21.83 7.58 -16.11
C PHE A 651 -22.63 8.84 -16.45
N VAL A 652 -23.96 8.85 -16.24
CA VAL A 652 -24.78 10.02 -16.60
C VAL A 652 -24.65 11.12 -15.54
N SER A 653 -24.34 12.35 -15.96
CA SER A 653 -24.24 13.53 -15.09
C SER A 653 -24.59 14.82 -15.84
N ASN A 654 -25.17 15.79 -15.12
CA ASN A 654 -25.56 17.11 -15.66
C ASN A 654 -24.47 18.18 -15.49
N HIS A 655 -23.29 17.81 -14.98
CA HIS A 655 -22.18 18.73 -14.75
C HIS A 655 -21.51 19.14 -16.08
N ARG A 656 -21.31 20.45 -16.28
CA ARG A 656 -20.89 21.04 -17.57
C ARG A 656 -19.64 21.92 -17.49
N ILE A 657 -18.85 21.80 -16.42
CA ILE A 657 -17.56 22.49 -16.31
C ILE A 657 -16.50 21.52 -16.81
N ILE A 658 -15.61 22.00 -17.68
CA ILE A 658 -14.42 21.27 -18.09
C ILE A 658 -13.42 21.34 -16.94
N GLU A 659 -13.06 20.19 -16.41
CA GLU A 659 -12.10 20.06 -15.33
C GLU A 659 -10.83 19.42 -15.88
N ILE A 660 -9.70 20.11 -15.79
CA ILE A 660 -8.43 19.66 -16.36
C ILE A 660 -7.65 18.89 -15.31
N VAL A 661 -7.24 17.67 -15.67
CA VAL A 661 -6.38 16.81 -14.85
C VAL A 661 -4.91 17.06 -15.19
N SER A 662 -4.60 17.09 -16.48
CA SER A 662 -3.25 17.26 -17.04
C SER A 662 -3.37 17.80 -18.46
N TRP A 663 -2.25 18.20 -19.06
CA TRP A 663 -2.17 18.72 -20.42
C TRP A 663 -0.84 18.38 -21.08
N THR A 664 -0.81 18.49 -22.40
CA THR A 664 0.40 18.35 -23.23
C THR A 664 1.42 19.43 -22.89
N ARG A 665 2.65 19.01 -22.57
CA ARG A 665 3.78 19.88 -22.23
C ARG A 665 5.09 19.14 -22.48
N PHE A 666 6.20 19.87 -22.45
CA PHE A 666 7.53 19.27 -22.42
C PHE A 666 7.65 18.34 -21.19
N GLN A 667 7.84 17.04 -21.42
CA GLN A 667 8.14 16.08 -20.37
C GLN A 667 9.30 15.18 -20.82
N PRO A 668 10.49 15.25 -20.19
CA PRO A 668 11.59 14.35 -20.49
C PRO A 668 11.20 12.91 -20.14
N GLY A 669 11.56 11.95 -21.00
CA GLY A 669 11.22 10.53 -20.83
C GLY A 669 12.41 9.74 -20.31
N PHE A 670 12.20 8.93 -19.28
CA PHE A 670 13.28 8.16 -18.63
C PHE A 670 13.12 6.66 -18.81
N LEU A 671 14.26 5.99 -18.92
CA LEU A 671 14.31 4.55 -18.81
C LEU A 671 14.04 4.14 -17.36
N ASN A 672 13.03 3.30 -17.18
CA ASN A 672 12.79 2.62 -15.92
C ASN A 672 13.22 1.16 -16.03
N ARG A 673 13.22 0.45 -14.89
CA ARG A 673 13.61 -0.95 -14.83
C ARG A 673 12.82 -1.86 -15.78
N GLN A 674 11.53 -1.61 -15.96
CA GLN A 674 10.66 -2.43 -16.82
C GLN A 674 11.03 -2.28 -18.29
N ILE A 675 11.17 -1.04 -18.76
CA ILE A 675 11.55 -0.71 -20.13
C ILE A 675 12.95 -1.26 -20.43
N ILE A 676 13.93 -1.08 -19.53
CA ILE A 676 15.29 -1.63 -19.70
C ILE A 676 15.24 -3.16 -19.86
N THR A 677 14.51 -3.84 -18.97
CA THR A 677 14.40 -5.31 -18.98
C THR A 677 13.81 -5.82 -20.29
N LEU A 678 12.78 -5.15 -20.82
CA LEU A 678 12.14 -5.52 -22.08
C LEU A 678 12.99 -5.17 -23.30
N LEU A 679 13.69 -4.02 -23.31
CA LEU A 679 14.60 -3.67 -24.40
C LEU A 679 15.79 -4.64 -24.49
N SER A 680 16.37 -5.02 -23.35
CA SER A 680 17.40 -6.07 -23.27
C SER A 680 16.87 -7.39 -23.83
N ALA A 681 15.64 -7.79 -23.49
CA ALA A 681 14.98 -8.98 -24.04
C ALA A 681 14.79 -8.93 -25.56
N LEU A 682 14.56 -7.72 -26.10
CA LEU A 682 14.46 -7.46 -27.54
C LEU A 682 15.83 -7.31 -28.22
N ASN A 683 16.92 -7.71 -27.53
CA ASN A 683 18.30 -7.70 -27.99
C ASN A 683 18.92 -6.31 -28.17
N VAL A 684 18.46 -5.30 -27.42
CA VAL A 684 19.26 -4.06 -27.24
C VAL A 684 20.47 -4.39 -26.35
N PRO A 685 21.71 -4.15 -26.79
CA PRO A 685 22.91 -4.50 -26.02
C PRO A 685 22.96 -3.84 -24.63
N ASP A 686 23.24 -4.61 -23.59
CA ASP A 686 23.25 -4.15 -22.20
C ASP A 686 24.37 -3.12 -21.91
N GLU A 687 25.43 -3.12 -22.72
CA GLU A 687 26.51 -2.13 -22.66
C GLU A 687 26.00 -0.71 -22.93
N ILE A 688 24.91 -0.57 -23.69
CA ILE A 688 24.29 0.74 -23.96
C ILE A 688 23.71 1.33 -22.67
N PHE A 689 22.97 0.53 -21.91
CA PHE A 689 22.41 0.99 -20.62
C PHE A 689 23.52 1.32 -19.62
N SER A 690 24.58 0.51 -19.57
CA SER A 690 25.75 0.74 -18.73
C SER A 690 26.45 2.05 -19.11
N THR A 691 26.67 2.29 -20.41
CA THR A 691 27.28 3.53 -20.91
C THR A 691 26.43 4.76 -20.60
N MET A 692 25.10 4.66 -20.71
CA MET A 692 24.18 5.73 -20.34
C MET A 692 24.26 6.06 -18.84
N GLN A 693 24.35 5.03 -17.99
CA GLN A 693 24.51 5.19 -16.56
C GLN A 693 25.86 5.83 -16.20
N ASP A 694 26.97 5.38 -16.81
CA ASP A 694 28.30 5.95 -16.59
C ASP A 694 28.36 7.42 -17.03
N SER A 695 27.77 7.75 -18.18
CA SER A 695 27.68 9.14 -18.65
C SER A 695 26.88 10.02 -17.69
N MET A 696 25.83 9.48 -17.07
CA MET A 696 25.05 10.20 -16.07
C MET A 696 25.88 10.47 -14.80
N ILE A 697 26.53 9.45 -14.26
CA ILE A 697 27.35 9.58 -13.05
C ILE A 697 28.47 10.59 -13.29
N CYS A 698 29.12 10.54 -14.45
CA CYS A 698 30.14 11.51 -14.85
C CYS A 698 29.61 12.96 -14.87
N LYS A 699 28.39 13.19 -15.38
CA LYS A 699 27.75 14.52 -15.35
C LYS A 699 27.41 14.98 -13.93
N LEU A 700 26.97 14.07 -13.05
CA LEU A 700 26.72 14.39 -11.64
C LEU A 700 27.99 14.77 -10.91
N ASP A 701 29.10 14.09 -11.19
CA ASP A 701 30.39 14.39 -10.59
C ASP A 701 30.89 15.78 -11.06
N GLN A 702 30.79 16.05 -12.37
CA GLN A 702 31.14 17.34 -12.96
C GLN A 702 30.30 18.52 -12.41
N MET A 703 29.08 18.28 -11.93
CA MET A 703 28.27 19.33 -11.29
C MET A 703 28.96 19.94 -10.06
N LEU A 704 29.80 19.17 -9.37
CA LEU A 704 30.48 19.63 -8.17
C LEU A 704 31.64 20.59 -8.49
N GLU A 705 32.16 20.55 -9.72
CA GLU A 705 33.37 21.28 -10.13
C GLU A 705 33.11 22.31 -11.24
N ASN A 706 32.10 22.09 -12.10
CA ASN A 706 31.79 22.93 -13.26
C ASN A 706 30.46 23.67 -13.07
N PRO A 707 30.48 25.01 -12.90
CA PRO A 707 29.27 25.80 -12.65
C PRO A 707 28.32 25.82 -13.84
N ASP A 708 28.80 25.68 -15.08
CA ASP A 708 27.95 25.63 -16.27
C ASP A 708 27.19 24.32 -16.36
N VAL A 709 27.86 23.21 -16.02
CA VAL A 709 27.22 21.88 -15.90
C VAL A 709 26.21 21.90 -14.75
N ALA A 710 26.55 22.51 -13.61
CA ALA A 710 25.60 22.67 -12.51
C ALA A 710 24.40 23.53 -12.88
N LEU A 711 24.62 24.61 -13.63
CA LEU A 711 23.54 25.46 -14.12
C LEU A 711 22.65 24.70 -15.10
N ASP A 712 23.21 23.97 -16.06
CA ASP A 712 22.47 23.14 -17.03
C ASP A 712 21.62 22.08 -16.32
N ILE A 713 22.19 21.40 -15.32
CA ILE A 713 21.49 20.39 -14.53
C ILE A 713 20.36 21.03 -13.73
N VAL A 714 20.61 22.11 -13.00
CA VAL A 714 19.61 22.79 -12.16
C VAL A 714 18.49 23.38 -13.01
N THR A 715 18.82 23.99 -14.16
CA THR A 715 17.81 24.58 -15.07
C THR A 715 16.99 23.52 -15.79
N SER A 716 17.61 22.41 -16.21
CA SER A 716 16.90 21.25 -16.76
C SER A 716 16.04 20.51 -15.72
N SER A 717 16.29 20.73 -14.43
CA SER A 717 15.59 20.06 -13.31
C SER A 717 14.35 20.78 -12.81
N CYS A 718 13.98 21.92 -13.39
CA CYS A 718 12.95 22.78 -12.83
C CYS A 718 11.55 22.41 -13.33
N GLU A 719 10.99 21.28 -12.85
CA GLU A 719 9.57 21.02 -12.55
C GLU A 719 9.37 19.54 -12.13
N GLN A 720 9.14 19.30 -10.83
CA GLN A 720 8.55 18.08 -10.23
C GLN A 720 9.28 16.72 -10.29
N GLU A 721 10.48 16.59 -10.86
CA GLU A 721 11.21 15.30 -10.90
C GLU A 721 12.60 15.38 -10.22
N THR A 722 13.12 14.23 -9.77
CA THR A 722 14.44 14.15 -9.12
C THR A 722 15.54 14.46 -10.13
N ILE A 723 16.56 15.24 -9.75
CA ILE A 723 17.73 15.61 -10.58
C ILE A 723 18.34 14.37 -11.27
N ALA A 724 18.37 13.23 -10.58
CA ALA A 724 18.83 11.95 -11.11
C ALA A 724 17.97 11.41 -12.27
N ALA A 725 16.66 11.66 -12.28
CA ALA A 725 15.76 11.24 -13.35
C ALA A 725 16.02 12.04 -14.64
N ILE A 726 16.11 13.37 -14.56
CA ILE A 726 16.36 14.25 -15.72
C ILE A 726 17.61 13.85 -16.52
N MET A 727 18.65 13.38 -15.85
CA MET A 727 19.89 12.92 -16.49
C MET A 727 19.79 11.57 -17.20
N LEU A 728 18.75 10.78 -16.91
CA LEU A 728 18.40 9.54 -17.60
C LEU A 728 17.42 9.79 -18.75
N SER A 729 17.24 11.05 -19.18
CA SER A 729 16.35 11.39 -20.27
C SER A 729 16.82 10.72 -21.56
N ALA A 730 16.13 9.65 -21.93
CA ALA A 730 16.36 8.87 -23.13
C ALA A 730 15.31 9.16 -24.21
N GLY A 731 14.33 10.02 -23.94
CA GLY A 731 13.20 10.27 -24.82
C GLY A 731 12.22 11.29 -24.25
N ARG A 732 10.93 11.08 -24.48
CA ARG A 732 9.82 11.91 -24.00
C ARG A 732 8.72 11.08 -23.38
N TRP A 733 8.04 11.64 -22.37
CA TRP A 733 6.71 11.19 -22.01
C TRP A 733 5.70 12.01 -22.82
N LEU A 734 4.92 11.35 -23.68
CA LEU A 734 3.96 12.00 -24.55
C LEU A 734 2.55 11.48 -24.29
N MET A 735 1.59 12.39 -24.24
CA MET A 735 0.18 12.02 -24.13
C MET A 735 -0.31 11.42 -25.46
N GLY A 736 -1.04 10.31 -25.38
CA GLY A 736 -1.65 9.69 -26.56
C GLY A 736 -2.73 10.57 -27.19
N CYS A 737 -2.70 10.70 -28.51
CA CYS A 737 -3.69 11.39 -29.33
C CYS A 737 -4.05 10.53 -30.56
N LEU A 738 -5.11 10.90 -31.26
CA LEU A 738 -5.62 10.17 -32.43
C LEU A 738 -5.51 11.03 -33.68
N ASP A 739 -5.10 10.43 -34.79
CA ASP A 739 -5.18 11.02 -36.11
C ASP A 739 -6.64 11.05 -36.62
N GLU A 740 -7.31 12.18 -36.41
CA GLU A 740 -8.68 12.42 -36.89
C GLU A 740 -8.75 12.61 -38.42
N LEU A 741 -7.63 12.88 -39.10
CA LEU A 741 -7.57 13.03 -40.56
C LEU A 741 -7.48 11.68 -41.28
N GLY A 742 -6.97 10.64 -40.61
CA GLY A 742 -6.78 9.31 -41.20
C GLY A 742 -5.69 9.29 -42.27
N VAL A 743 -4.68 10.14 -42.12
CA VAL A 743 -3.53 10.23 -43.01
C VAL A 743 -2.43 9.23 -42.64
N LEU A 744 -2.34 8.82 -41.36
CA LEU A 744 -1.36 7.85 -40.90
C LEU A 744 -1.80 6.41 -41.22
N GLU A 745 -0.87 5.60 -41.74
CA GLU A 745 -1.06 4.17 -41.94
C GLU A 745 -0.77 3.37 -40.66
N HIS A 746 -1.19 2.10 -40.64
CA HIS A 746 -0.82 1.21 -39.53
C HIS A 746 0.70 1.00 -39.50
N GLY A 747 1.29 1.05 -38.30
CA GLY A 747 2.73 1.06 -38.07
C GLY A 747 3.35 2.46 -38.03
N GLN A 748 2.61 3.51 -38.40
CA GLN A 748 3.09 4.90 -38.37
C GLN A 748 2.61 5.66 -37.13
N CYS A 749 3.31 6.73 -36.79
CA CYS A 749 2.87 7.72 -35.81
C CYS A 749 3.30 9.14 -36.23
N PHE A 750 2.72 10.17 -35.61
CA PHE A 750 3.19 11.54 -35.75
C PHE A 750 3.64 12.10 -34.41
N ILE A 751 4.83 12.72 -34.40
CA ILE A 751 5.46 13.29 -33.22
C ILE A 751 6.11 14.63 -33.58
N GLN A 752 5.67 15.69 -32.91
CA GLN A 752 6.33 17.00 -32.94
C GLN A 752 6.53 17.48 -31.51
N VAL A 753 7.76 17.80 -31.15
CA VAL A 753 8.14 18.12 -29.76
C VAL A 753 8.67 19.54 -29.66
N SER A 754 8.39 20.20 -28.55
CA SER A 754 9.01 21.47 -28.20
C SER A 754 10.47 21.27 -27.79
N THR A 755 11.34 22.20 -28.21
CA THR A 755 12.73 22.28 -27.73
C THR A 755 12.83 23.37 -26.67
N PRO A 756 13.52 23.12 -25.55
CA PRO A 756 13.69 24.14 -24.53
C PRO A 756 14.64 25.22 -25.10
N SER A 757 14.19 26.48 -25.16
CA SER A 757 15.06 27.60 -25.48
C SER A 757 15.50 28.30 -24.18
N PHE A 758 16.79 28.66 -24.10
CA PHE A 758 17.42 29.34 -22.96
C PHE A 758 16.69 30.65 -22.57
N GLU A 759 16.10 31.36 -23.55
CA GLU A 759 15.34 32.61 -23.34
C GLU A 759 14.00 32.41 -22.60
N SER A 760 13.40 31.21 -22.65
CA SER A 760 12.09 30.97 -22.03
C SER A 760 12.15 30.80 -20.50
N CYS A 761 13.30 30.38 -19.95
CA CYS A 761 13.46 30.12 -18.52
C CYS A 761 13.76 31.40 -17.70
N VAL A 762 14.32 32.43 -18.33
CA VAL A 762 14.79 33.68 -17.68
C VAL A 762 13.72 34.78 -17.66
N SER A 763 12.67 34.64 -18.47
CA SER A 763 11.59 35.63 -18.60
C SER A 763 10.57 35.56 -17.46
N LYS A 764 11.02 35.64 -16.20
CA LYS A 764 10.16 35.90 -15.02
C LYS A 764 10.31 37.32 -14.45
N ASN A 765 11.26 38.10 -14.95
CA ASN A 765 11.37 39.52 -14.63
C ASN A 765 10.87 40.34 -15.82
N GLY A 766 9.67 40.87 -15.70
CA GLY A 766 9.00 41.61 -16.76
C GLY A 766 9.86 42.74 -17.32
N LEU A 767 10.14 42.65 -18.62
CA LEU A 767 10.29 43.75 -19.59
C LEU A 767 10.69 43.14 -20.94
N GLY A 768 9.80 43.21 -21.93
CA GLY A 768 10.10 42.88 -23.34
C GLY A 768 9.11 41.90 -23.98
N LEU A 769 8.07 42.43 -24.63
CA LEU A 769 7.29 41.67 -25.61
C LEU A 769 8.13 41.44 -26.87
N SER A 770 8.58 40.22 -27.07
CA SER A 770 8.78 39.67 -28.42
C SER A 770 8.13 38.29 -28.46
N GLU A 771 7.36 38.01 -29.52
CA GLU A 771 6.75 36.69 -29.74
C GLU A 771 7.86 35.65 -29.91
N ALA A 772 8.23 34.99 -28.81
CA ALA A 772 9.13 33.85 -28.86
C ALA A 772 8.42 32.74 -29.64
N LYS A 773 8.72 32.62 -30.95
CA LYS A 773 8.29 31.48 -31.76
C LYS A 773 8.70 30.20 -31.02
N ARG A 774 7.71 29.34 -30.73
CA ARG A 774 7.94 28.02 -30.13
C ARG A 774 8.85 27.24 -31.08
N ASN A 775 10.11 27.04 -30.72
CA ASN A 775 11.00 26.17 -31.45
C ASN A 775 10.47 24.73 -31.29
N VAL A 776 9.96 24.17 -32.38
CA VAL A 776 9.42 22.81 -32.45
C VAL A 776 10.29 21.99 -33.38
N LYS A 777 10.54 20.74 -33.00
CA LYS A 777 11.27 19.75 -33.79
C LYS A 777 10.29 18.66 -34.23
N LEU A 778 10.18 18.47 -35.54
CA LEU A 778 9.51 17.32 -36.13
C LEU A 778 10.42 16.10 -35.96
N ILE A 779 9.87 15.01 -35.43
CA ILE A 779 10.58 13.73 -35.30
C ILE A 779 10.15 12.84 -36.46
N THR A 780 11.13 12.24 -37.13
CA THR A 780 10.94 11.34 -38.27
C THR A 780 11.87 10.14 -38.16
N GLY A 781 11.45 8.99 -38.68
CA GLY A 781 12.21 7.74 -38.61
C GLY A 781 11.68 6.78 -37.53
N ILE A 782 12.43 5.72 -37.25
CA ILE A 782 11.99 4.68 -36.31
C ILE A 782 12.00 5.19 -34.87
N VAL A 783 10.92 4.91 -34.15
CA VAL A 783 10.76 5.24 -32.73
C VAL A 783 10.34 4.03 -31.92
N VAL A 784 10.77 4.00 -30.66
CA VAL A 784 10.34 3.03 -29.66
C VAL A 784 9.27 3.69 -28.79
N VAL A 785 8.14 3.02 -28.63
CA VAL A 785 7.01 3.45 -27.81
C VAL A 785 6.74 2.40 -26.74
N ALA A 786 6.62 2.82 -25.48
CA ALA A 786 6.24 1.94 -24.38
C ALA A 786 5.29 2.66 -23.43
N LYS A 787 4.35 1.93 -22.83
CA LYS A 787 3.45 2.46 -21.80
C LYS A 787 3.66 1.70 -20.50
N ASN A 788 3.73 2.42 -19.38
CA ASN A 788 3.91 1.80 -18.07
C ASN A 788 2.57 1.44 -17.40
N PRO A 789 2.51 0.34 -16.64
CA PRO A 789 3.54 -0.71 -16.57
C PRO A 789 3.63 -1.50 -17.88
N CYS A 790 4.82 -1.96 -18.25
CA CYS A 790 5.04 -2.86 -19.39
C CYS A 790 5.68 -4.16 -18.89
N LEU A 791 5.14 -5.31 -19.32
CA LEU A 791 5.46 -6.63 -18.78
C LEU A 791 5.69 -7.68 -19.87
N HIS A 792 5.14 -7.47 -21.07
CA HIS A 792 5.28 -8.35 -22.21
C HIS A 792 6.17 -7.70 -23.28
N PRO A 793 7.05 -8.43 -24.00
CA PRO A 793 7.86 -7.85 -25.08
C PRO A 793 7.04 -7.09 -26.13
N GLY A 794 5.81 -7.54 -26.40
CA GLY A 794 4.84 -6.87 -27.27
C GLY A 794 4.34 -5.49 -26.80
N ASP A 795 4.53 -5.15 -25.51
CA ASP A 795 4.20 -3.83 -24.96
C ASP A 795 5.14 -2.73 -25.48
N ILE A 796 6.33 -3.10 -25.94
CA ILE A 796 7.24 -2.21 -26.65
C ILE A 796 6.87 -2.23 -28.12
N ARG A 797 6.39 -1.09 -28.63
CA ARG A 797 6.03 -0.90 -30.03
C ARG A 797 7.15 -0.17 -30.76
N ILE A 798 7.54 -0.70 -31.90
CA ILE A 798 8.44 -0.07 -32.86
C ILE A 798 7.58 0.49 -33.99
N LEU A 799 7.53 1.82 -34.09
CA LEU A 799 6.71 2.56 -35.05
C LEU A 799 7.58 3.47 -35.92
N GLU A 800 7.04 3.88 -37.07
CA GLU A 800 7.68 4.87 -37.94
C GLU A 800 7.04 6.26 -37.71
N ALA A 801 7.82 7.21 -37.18
CA ALA A 801 7.42 8.60 -37.10
C ALA A 801 7.49 9.26 -38.49
N VAL A 802 6.38 9.79 -38.98
CA VAL A 802 6.26 10.40 -40.30
C VAL A 802 5.80 11.85 -40.22
N GLY A 803 6.27 12.67 -41.16
CA GLY A 803 5.82 14.06 -41.28
C GLY A 803 4.44 14.15 -41.92
N ALA A 804 3.50 14.81 -41.23
CA ALA A 804 2.14 15.01 -41.72
C ALA A 804 1.71 16.48 -41.52
N PRO A 805 1.70 17.31 -42.59
CA PRO A 805 1.40 18.73 -42.49
C PRO A 805 0.07 19.07 -41.80
N GLY A 806 -0.96 18.24 -42.00
CA GLY A 806 -2.26 18.39 -41.34
C GLY A 806 -2.23 18.20 -39.83
N LEU A 807 -1.18 17.60 -39.28
CA LEU A 807 -1.03 17.28 -37.85
C LEU A 807 -0.06 18.23 -37.12
N HIS A 808 0.58 19.19 -37.81
CA HIS A 808 1.58 20.09 -37.21
C HIS A 808 1.09 20.97 -36.05
N HIS A 809 -0.22 21.10 -35.88
CA HIS A 809 -0.83 21.80 -34.75
C HIS A 809 -0.81 20.98 -33.44
N LEU A 810 -0.53 19.68 -33.52
CA LEU A 810 -0.39 18.77 -32.39
C LEU A 810 1.08 18.75 -31.96
N VAL A 811 1.37 19.24 -30.75
CA VAL A 811 2.74 19.43 -30.23
C VAL A 811 2.83 18.84 -28.82
N ASP A 812 3.93 18.15 -28.53
CA ASP A 812 4.16 17.44 -27.26
C ASP A 812 3.12 16.35 -26.97
N CYS A 813 2.68 15.65 -28.01
CA CYS A 813 1.86 14.44 -27.93
C CYS A 813 2.29 13.38 -28.96
N LEU A 814 1.86 12.14 -28.74
CA LEU A 814 2.05 11.01 -29.65
C LEU A 814 0.75 10.75 -30.37
N VAL A 815 0.71 10.94 -31.69
CA VAL A 815 -0.51 10.77 -32.48
C VAL A 815 -0.52 9.40 -33.16
N PHE A 816 -1.51 8.58 -32.80
CA PHE A 816 -1.71 7.24 -33.32
C PHE A 816 -2.63 7.21 -34.56
N PRO A 817 -2.45 6.24 -35.46
CA PRO A 817 -3.30 6.06 -36.63
C PRO A 817 -4.67 5.50 -36.22
N GLN A 818 -5.69 5.87 -36.99
CA GLN A 818 -7.02 5.24 -36.91
C GLN A 818 -7.19 4.05 -37.87
N LYS A 819 -6.09 3.56 -38.46
CA LYS A 819 -6.03 2.45 -39.42
C LYS A 819 -5.34 1.23 -38.83
N GLY A 820 -5.58 0.07 -39.43
CA GLY A 820 -5.07 -1.23 -39.00
C GLY A 820 -6.12 -2.10 -38.35
N ASP A 821 -5.70 -3.30 -37.93
CA ASP A 821 -6.59 -4.30 -37.33
C ASP A 821 -6.77 -4.08 -35.83
N ARG A 822 -5.74 -3.55 -35.16
CA ARG A 822 -5.73 -3.27 -33.72
C ARG A 822 -5.10 -1.90 -33.45
N PRO A 823 -5.63 -1.09 -32.50
CA PRO A 823 -5.05 0.21 -32.17
C PRO A 823 -3.70 0.07 -31.47
N HIS A 824 -2.67 0.80 -31.89
CA HIS A 824 -1.35 0.76 -31.26
C HIS A 824 -1.36 1.12 -29.76
N ALA A 825 -2.28 1.98 -29.33
CA ALA A 825 -2.52 2.24 -27.91
C ALA A 825 -2.88 0.95 -27.15
N ASN A 826 -3.79 0.15 -27.69
CA ASN A 826 -4.18 -1.13 -27.10
C ASN A 826 -3.09 -2.19 -27.20
N GLU A 827 -2.29 -2.18 -28.28
CA GLU A 827 -1.13 -3.07 -28.42
C GLU A 827 -0.05 -2.82 -27.36
N ALA A 828 0.03 -1.59 -26.82
CA ALA A 828 0.94 -1.23 -25.74
C ALA A 828 0.25 -1.38 -24.37
N SER A 829 0.38 -2.55 -23.73
CA SER A 829 -0.16 -2.80 -22.38
C SER A 829 -1.68 -2.58 -22.25
N GLY A 830 -2.45 -2.83 -23.32
CA GLY A 830 -3.92 -2.71 -23.28
C GLY A 830 -4.41 -1.28 -23.07
N SER A 831 -3.60 -0.27 -23.39
CA SER A 831 -3.89 1.14 -23.16
C SER A 831 -5.06 1.68 -23.98
N ASP A 832 -5.54 2.86 -23.58
CA ASP A 832 -6.50 3.67 -24.34
C ASP A 832 -5.96 5.11 -24.53
N LEU A 833 -6.82 6.03 -24.98
CA LEU A 833 -6.49 7.45 -25.15
C LEU A 833 -7.16 8.33 -24.10
N ASP A 834 -7.34 7.82 -22.87
CA ASP A 834 -8.02 8.54 -21.78
C ASP A 834 -7.10 9.43 -20.91
N GLY A 835 -5.83 9.50 -21.32
CA GLY A 835 -4.78 10.36 -20.78
C GLY A 835 -3.51 9.61 -20.40
N ASP A 836 -3.32 8.41 -20.92
CA ASP A 836 -2.08 7.65 -20.79
C ASP A 836 -0.89 8.40 -21.39
N LEU A 837 0.24 8.29 -20.70
CA LEU A 837 1.54 8.80 -21.14
C LEU A 837 2.38 7.64 -21.66
N TYR A 838 2.99 7.86 -22.81
CA TYR A 838 3.83 6.90 -23.51
C TYR A 838 5.28 7.39 -23.45
N PHE A 839 6.20 6.51 -23.06
CA PHE A 839 7.63 6.72 -23.26
C PHE A 839 7.89 6.57 -24.75
N VAL A 840 8.50 7.59 -25.33
CA VAL A 840 8.88 7.60 -26.74
C VAL A 840 10.34 7.98 -26.86
N THR A 841 11.14 7.12 -27.47
CA THR A 841 12.53 7.44 -27.81
C THR A 841 12.78 7.27 -29.30
N TRP A 842 13.62 8.16 -29.82
CA TRP A 842 14.18 8.13 -31.17
C TRP A 842 15.71 7.99 -31.12
N ASP A 843 16.26 7.54 -29.98
CA ASP A 843 17.68 7.18 -29.88
C ASP A 843 17.91 5.84 -30.58
N GLU A 844 18.67 5.85 -31.67
CA GLU A 844 18.96 4.67 -32.47
C GLU A 844 19.61 3.55 -31.66
N LYS A 845 20.32 3.89 -30.57
CA LYS A 845 20.95 2.91 -29.67
C LYS A 845 19.93 2.09 -28.88
N LEU A 846 18.73 2.64 -28.67
CA LEU A 846 17.66 2.01 -27.92
C LEU A 846 16.65 1.30 -28.82
N VAL A 847 16.79 1.40 -30.15
CA VAL A 847 15.94 0.70 -31.11
C VAL A 847 16.39 -0.77 -31.17
N PRO A 848 15.50 -1.75 -30.91
CA PRO A 848 15.82 -3.16 -31.08
C PRO A 848 16.38 -3.48 -32.47
N PRO A 849 17.39 -4.36 -32.60
CA PRO A 849 18.02 -4.68 -33.89
C PRO A 849 17.03 -5.20 -34.95
N SER A 850 15.95 -5.86 -34.52
CA SER A 850 14.88 -6.35 -35.41
C SER A 850 14.14 -5.23 -36.15
N LYS A 851 14.15 -4.01 -35.59
CA LYS A 851 13.35 -2.84 -36.03
C LYS A 851 11.87 -3.15 -36.24
N ARG A 852 11.35 -4.19 -35.56
CA ARG A 852 9.98 -4.68 -35.69
C ARG A 852 9.39 -4.91 -34.32
N SER A 853 8.10 -4.60 -34.21
CA SER A 853 7.32 -4.88 -33.00
C SER A 853 7.12 -6.39 -32.81
N TRP A 854 7.17 -6.84 -31.56
CA TRP A 854 6.74 -8.17 -31.18
C TRP A 854 5.20 -8.28 -31.23
N PRO A 855 4.59 -9.46 -31.45
CA PRO A 855 3.14 -9.61 -31.36
C PRO A 855 2.58 -9.10 -30.02
N PRO A 856 1.51 -8.27 -30.01
CA PRO A 856 0.91 -7.79 -28.78
C PRO A 856 0.20 -8.92 -28.03
N MET A 857 0.14 -8.81 -26.70
CA MET A 857 -0.61 -9.75 -25.87
C MET A 857 -2.12 -9.57 -26.08
N ASP A 858 -2.92 -10.60 -25.78
CA ASP A 858 -4.37 -10.40 -25.63
C ASP A 858 -4.64 -9.71 -24.27
N TYR A 859 -5.42 -8.63 -24.29
CA TYR A 859 -5.82 -7.91 -23.07
C TYR A 859 -7.33 -7.99 -22.86
N SER A 860 -7.98 -9.02 -23.40
CA SER A 860 -9.40 -9.28 -23.19
C SER A 860 -9.70 -9.44 -21.69
N PRO A 861 -10.71 -8.75 -21.13
CA PRO A 861 -10.95 -8.82 -19.70
C PRO A 861 -11.59 -10.15 -19.28
N ALA A 862 -11.10 -10.73 -18.18
CA ALA A 862 -11.70 -11.89 -17.53
C ALA A 862 -13.20 -11.69 -17.17
N LYS A 863 -13.95 -12.80 -17.08
CA LYS A 863 -15.38 -12.79 -16.75
C LYS A 863 -15.63 -12.24 -15.34
N VAL A 864 -16.20 -11.03 -15.26
CA VAL A 864 -16.48 -10.36 -13.97
C VAL A 864 -17.83 -10.78 -13.37
N LYS A 865 -17.87 -11.01 -12.05
CA LYS A 865 -19.11 -11.23 -11.27
C LYS A 865 -19.97 -9.97 -11.27
N LYS A 866 -21.21 -10.09 -11.77
CA LYS A 866 -22.19 -8.99 -11.86
C LYS A 866 -23.37 -9.25 -10.92
N LEU A 867 -23.94 -8.18 -10.37
CA LEU A 867 -25.22 -8.26 -9.68
C LEU A 867 -26.36 -8.53 -10.68
N GLN A 868 -27.43 -9.19 -10.23
CA GLN A 868 -28.63 -9.39 -11.04
C GLN A 868 -29.39 -8.08 -11.31
N ARG A 869 -29.22 -7.07 -10.45
CA ARG A 869 -29.79 -5.72 -10.55
C ARG A 869 -28.70 -4.64 -10.66
N PRO A 870 -29.02 -3.43 -11.17
CA PRO A 870 -28.12 -2.27 -11.08
C PRO A 870 -27.77 -1.92 -9.63
N VAL A 871 -26.59 -1.34 -9.45
CA VAL A 871 -26.17 -0.75 -8.17
C VAL A 871 -26.98 0.52 -7.90
N ASN A 872 -27.39 0.73 -6.64
CA ASN A 872 -28.13 1.93 -6.24
C ASN A 872 -27.19 2.99 -5.64
N ASN A 873 -27.57 4.26 -5.74
CA ASN A 873 -26.78 5.38 -5.15
C ASN A 873 -26.77 5.37 -3.61
N SER A 874 -27.59 4.53 -2.96
CA SER A 874 -27.70 4.35 -1.52
C SER A 874 -26.74 3.26 -1.02
N PHE A 875 -25.44 3.52 -1.07
CA PHE A 875 -24.44 2.68 -0.41
C PHE A 875 -24.46 2.93 1.11
N GLU A 876 -25.40 2.34 1.83
CA GLU A 876 -25.35 2.35 3.30
C GLU A 876 -24.30 1.35 3.77
N GLY A 877 -23.52 1.68 4.81
CA GLY A 877 -22.42 0.84 5.33
C GLY A 877 -22.83 -0.60 5.68
N LYS A 878 -24.12 -0.84 5.89
CA LYS A 878 -24.71 -2.16 6.21
C LYS A 878 -25.17 -2.96 4.98
N THR A 879 -25.08 -2.40 3.78
CA THR A 879 -25.49 -3.07 2.54
C THR A 879 -24.41 -4.03 2.04
N LEU A 880 -24.84 -5.10 1.36
CA LEU A 880 -23.93 -6.03 0.67
C LEU A 880 -22.95 -5.30 -0.27
N GLU A 881 -23.41 -4.20 -0.87
CA GLU A 881 -22.64 -3.34 -1.77
C GLU A 881 -21.52 -2.58 -1.04
N ALA A 882 -21.78 -2.05 0.16
CA ALA A 882 -20.76 -1.44 1.02
C ALA A 882 -19.77 -2.49 1.56
N LEU A 883 -20.24 -3.71 1.87
CA LEU A 883 -19.36 -4.81 2.30
C LEU A 883 -18.44 -5.29 1.18
N VAL A 884 -18.93 -5.37 -0.07
CA VAL A 884 -18.09 -5.64 -1.25
C VAL A 884 -17.06 -4.52 -1.45
N LEU A 885 -17.45 -3.27 -1.22
CA LEU A 885 -16.56 -2.11 -1.30
C LEU A 885 -15.49 -2.08 -0.24
N ILE A 886 -15.85 -2.42 0.99
CA ILE A 886 -14.92 -2.49 2.12
C ILE A 886 -13.98 -3.66 1.92
N ASN A 887 -14.48 -4.82 1.45
CA ASN A 887 -13.63 -5.94 1.06
C ASN A 887 -12.72 -5.58 -0.11
N GLN A 888 -13.15 -4.73 -1.05
CA GLN A 888 -12.31 -4.27 -2.15
C GLN A 888 -11.27 -3.22 -1.70
N PHE A 889 -11.65 -2.26 -0.87
CA PHE A 889 -10.75 -1.29 -0.25
C PHE A 889 -9.68 -2.02 0.57
N VAL A 890 -10.12 -3.00 1.36
CA VAL A 890 -9.23 -3.87 2.10
C VAL A 890 -8.38 -4.70 1.13
N ALA A 891 -8.93 -5.43 0.16
CA ALA A 891 -8.17 -6.23 -0.80
C ALA A 891 -7.11 -5.42 -1.59
N TYR A 892 -7.40 -4.17 -1.96
CA TYR A 892 -6.41 -3.27 -2.55
C TYR A 892 -5.33 -2.82 -1.54
N THR A 893 -5.71 -2.66 -0.26
CA THR A 893 -4.78 -2.44 0.86
C THR A 893 -3.95 -3.69 1.19
N LEU A 894 -4.49 -4.90 0.95
CA LEU A 894 -3.84 -6.20 1.10
C LEU A 894 -2.82 -6.45 -0.01
N CYS A 895 -3.07 -6.00 -1.24
CA CYS A 895 -2.23 -6.28 -2.39
C CYS A 895 -1.70 -5.03 -3.14
N PRO A 896 -1.11 -4.02 -2.49
CA PRO A 896 -0.41 -2.96 -3.21
C PRO A 896 0.83 -3.54 -3.91
N HIS A 897 1.39 -4.60 -3.31
CA HIS A 897 2.60 -5.24 -3.78
C HIS A 897 2.39 -6.35 -4.78
N GLN A 898 1.23 -6.99 -4.99
CA GLN A 898 1.18 -8.01 -6.05
C GLN A 898 1.40 -7.39 -7.44
N LEU A 899 0.87 -6.20 -7.74
CA LEU A 899 1.36 -5.49 -8.93
C LEU A 899 2.89 -5.25 -8.87
N GLY A 900 3.49 -4.92 -7.73
CA GLY A 900 4.95 -4.76 -7.57
C GLY A 900 5.82 -6.04 -7.52
N THR A 901 5.31 -7.19 -7.07
CA THR A 901 5.99 -8.50 -7.02
C THR A 901 5.86 -9.21 -8.36
N TRP A 902 4.71 -9.05 -9.04
CA TRP A 902 4.51 -9.46 -10.43
C TRP A 902 5.21 -8.49 -11.41
N MET A 903 5.40 -7.22 -11.04
CA MET A 903 6.34 -6.28 -11.70
C MET A 903 7.77 -6.39 -11.14
N SER A 904 8.06 -7.38 -10.28
CA SER A 904 9.42 -7.54 -9.81
C SER A 904 10.29 -8.08 -10.95
N PRO A 905 11.58 -7.77 -10.96
CA PRO A 905 12.51 -8.21 -11.98
C PRO A 905 12.60 -9.73 -12.03
N ARG A 906 12.44 -10.40 -10.88
CA ARG A 906 12.38 -11.86 -10.79
C ARG A 906 11.16 -12.42 -11.52
N PHE A 907 10.02 -11.73 -11.47
CA PHE A 907 8.80 -12.13 -12.19
C PHE A 907 8.88 -11.80 -13.69
N ALA A 908 9.46 -10.65 -14.07
CA ALA A 908 9.74 -10.34 -15.47
C ALA A 908 10.73 -11.34 -16.10
N MET A 909 11.76 -11.76 -15.35
CA MET A 909 12.64 -12.88 -15.74
C MET A 909 11.88 -14.21 -15.82
N TYR A 910 10.89 -14.43 -14.96
CA TYR A 910 10.02 -15.60 -14.97
C TYR A 910 9.15 -15.67 -16.24
N VAL A 911 8.52 -14.56 -16.59
CA VAL A 911 7.75 -14.41 -17.84
C VAL A 911 8.67 -14.56 -19.06
N GLN A 912 9.89 -14.04 -19.02
CA GLN A 912 10.89 -14.24 -20.08
C GLN A 912 11.34 -15.70 -20.21
N ALA A 913 11.51 -16.43 -19.11
CA ALA A 913 11.83 -17.85 -19.13
C ALA A 913 10.67 -18.66 -19.71
N ILE A 914 9.43 -18.35 -19.32
CA ILE A 914 8.22 -18.98 -19.84
C ILE A 914 8.03 -18.70 -21.34
N VAL A 915 8.23 -17.45 -21.80
CA VAL A 915 8.12 -17.09 -23.22
C VAL A 915 9.22 -17.76 -24.05
N ARG A 916 10.46 -17.83 -23.57
CA ARG A 916 11.55 -18.56 -24.25
C ARG A 916 11.31 -20.07 -24.29
N ILE A 917 10.75 -20.66 -23.23
CA ILE A 917 10.39 -22.09 -23.20
C ILE A 917 9.23 -22.36 -24.16
N ALA A 918 8.22 -21.48 -24.22
CA ALA A 918 7.11 -21.57 -25.17
C ALA A 918 7.56 -21.44 -26.64
N GLU A 919 8.57 -20.62 -26.93
CA GLU A 919 9.20 -20.54 -28.27
C GLU A 919 9.94 -21.83 -28.65
N ILE A 920 10.60 -22.48 -27.69
CA ILE A 920 11.25 -23.78 -27.88
C ILE A 920 10.20 -24.87 -28.09
N GLU A 921 9.09 -24.88 -27.34
CA GLU A 921 8.01 -25.86 -27.51
C GLU A 921 7.17 -25.64 -28.78
N ALA A 922 7.00 -24.39 -29.22
CA ALA A 922 6.36 -24.06 -30.49
C ALA A 922 7.13 -24.58 -31.71
N SER A 923 8.45 -24.79 -31.59
CA SER A 923 9.26 -25.47 -32.61
C SER A 923 9.06 -27.01 -32.65
N VAL A 924 8.48 -27.58 -31.59
CA VAL A 924 8.26 -29.03 -31.41
C VAL A 924 6.77 -29.43 -31.61
N GLY A 925 5.88 -28.47 -31.85
CA GLY A 925 4.53 -28.75 -32.35
C GLY A 925 3.49 -29.11 -31.28
N ASN A 926 3.69 -28.75 -30.01
CA ASN A 926 2.64 -28.79 -29.00
C ASN A 926 2.05 -27.38 -28.82
N LYS A 927 0.74 -27.24 -29.06
CA LYS A 927 -0.03 -26.02 -28.80
C LYS A 927 -0.97 -26.27 -27.64
N GLU A 928 -0.55 -25.95 -26.42
CA GLU A 928 -1.50 -25.72 -25.32
C GLU A 928 -0.86 -24.87 -24.22
N LEU A 929 -1.62 -23.86 -23.77
CA LEU A 929 -1.49 -23.04 -22.55
C LEU A 929 -0.43 -21.90 -22.51
N ILE A 930 -0.92 -20.67 -22.32
CA ILE A 930 -0.73 -19.80 -21.11
C ILE A 930 -1.41 -18.43 -21.39
N GLU A 931 -2.48 -18.12 -20.66
CA GLU A 931 -3.22 -16.84 -20.67
C GLU A 931 -2.90 -16.05 -19.37
N PHE A 932 -2.58 -14.75 -19.47
CA PHE A 932 -2.38 -13.87 -18.30
C PHE A 932 -3.04 -12.49 -18.50
N ASP A 933 -4.11 -12.19 -17.75
CA ASP A 933 -4.96 -11.01 -17.97
C ASP A 933 -4.79 -9.88 -16.94
N GLY A 934 -4.88 -8.64 -17.44
CA GLY A 934 -4.96 -7.40 -16.67
C GLY A 934 -6.39 -6.89 -16.51
N GLY A 935 -7.17 -7.47 -15.59
CA GLY A 935 -8.50 -6.95 -15.27
C GLY A 935 -9.16 -7.66 -14.10
N ASN A 936 -9.38 -6.94 -12.99
CA ASN A 936 -10.04 -7.43 -11.77
C ASN A 936 -9.45 -8.73 -11.19
N PHE A 937 -8.41 -8.59 -10.37
CA PHE A 937 -8.04 -9.64 -9.42
C PHE A 937 -9.06 -9.68 -8.28
N THR A 938 -10.04 -10.56 -8.39
CA THR A 938 -10.49 -11.34 -7.24
C THR A 938 -9.93 -12.73 -7.42
N MET A 939 -8.79 -12.99 -6.79
CA MET A 939 -8.33 -14.36 -6.56
C MET A 939 -9.41 -15.06 -5.72
N ASN A 940 -10.24 -15.87 -6.37
CA ASN A 940 -10.62 -17.13 -5.73
C ASN A 940 -9.45 -18.06 -6.02
N HIS A 941 -8.72 -18.45 -4.97
CA HIS A 941 -7.62 -19.40 -5.07
C HIS A 941 -8.11 -20.72 -5.66
N HIS A 942 -7.88 -20.90 -6.96
CA HIS A 942 -7.60 -22.21 -7.55
C HIS A 942 -6.12 -22.14 -7.97
N GLU A 943 -5.24 -22.46 -7.02
CA GLU A 943 -3.78 -22.24 -7.10
C GLU A 943 -3.01 -23.54 -7.37
N GLU A 944 -3.69 -24.63 -7.75
CA GLU A 944 -3.03 -25.92 -8.05
C GLU A 944 -2.11 -25.87 -9.30
N SER A 945 -2.26 -24.89 -10.21
CA SER A 945 -1.45 -24.81 -11.42
C SER A 945 -0.15 -24.01 -11.22
N THR A 946 -0.22 -22.87 -10.54
CA THR A 946 0.89 -21.91 -10.44
C THR A 946 2.07 -22.36 -9.57
N GLU A 947 1.87 -23.15 -8.50
CA GLU A 947 2.98 -23.68 -7.68
C GLU A 947 3.67 -24.89 -8.34
N ARG A 948 2.93 -25.72 -9.10
CA ARG A 948 3.51 -26.84 -9.86
C ARG A 948 4.33 -26.35 -11.05
N GLU A 949 3.84 -25.34 -11.77
CA GLU A 949 4.58 -24.67 -12.85
C GLU A 949 5.80 -23.92 -12.29
N ALA A 950 5.72 -23.45 -11.05
CA ALA A 950 6.84 -22.79 -10.39
C ALA A 950 7.98 -23.74 -10.01
N GLN A 951 7.62 -24.87 -9.39
CA GLN A 951 8.57 -25.90 -8.99
C GLN A 951 9.20 -26.61 -10.20
N TRP A 952 8.41 -26.86 -11.25
CA TRP A 952 8.91 -27.47 -12.49
C TRP A 952 9.98 -26.61 -13.18
N ALA A 953 9.80 -25.29 -13.22
CA ALA A 953 10.80 -24.39 -13.80
C ALA A 953 12.08 -24.26 -12.96
N ILE A 954 11.98 -24.41 -11.63
CA ILE A 954 13.13 -24.49 -10.72
C ILE A 954 13.93 -25.78 -10.96
N ASP A 955 13.24 -26.91 -11.17
CA ASP A 955 13.87 -28.21 -11.45
C ASP A 955 14.56 -28.24 -12.82
N VAL A 956 14.05 -27.49 -13.81
CA VAL A 956 14.68 -27.32 -15.13
C VAL A 956 15.89 -26.38 -15.08
N MET A 957 15.86 -25.32 -14.26
CA MET A 957 16.97 -24.36 -14.13
C MET A 957 18.14 -24.86 -13.27
N SER A 958 17.94 -25.88 -12.44
CA SER A 958 18.95 -26.43 -11.54
C SER A 958 19.85 -27.52 -12.17
N GLY A 959 19.77 -27.73 -13.49
CA GLY A 959 20.79 -28.48 -14.24
C GLY A 959 20.81 -29.98 -13.99
N GLY A 960 19.65 -30.59 -13.71
CA GLY A 960 19.50 -32.03 -13.50
C GLY A 960 18.84 -32.76 -14.67
N VAL A 961 19.29 -32.57 -15.92
CA VAL A 961 18.88 -33.44 -17.04
C VAL A 961 20.02 -34.40 -17.37
N ASP A 962 20.14 -35.43 -16.55
CA ASP A 962 20.64 -36.72 -17.03
C ASP A 962 19.82 -37.84 -16.39
N ASN A 963 19.25 -38.69 -17.25
CA ASN A 963 18.46 -39.89 -16.94
C ASN A 963 17.09 -39.71 -16.27
N THR A 964 16.04 -39.43 -17.06
CA THR A 964 14.72 -40.10 -16.90
C THR A 964 13.78 -39.91 -18.10
N LEU A 965 14.28 -40.01 -19.34
CA LEU A 965 13.44 -40.10 -20.55
C LEU A 965 12.85 -41.51 -20.79
N GLY A 966 12.77 -42.35 -19.75
CA GLY A 966 12.45 -43.78 -19.87
C GLY A 966 11.26 -44.31 -19.06
N SER A 967 10.56 -43.50 -18.25
CA SER A 967 9.58 -44.05 -17.27
C SER A 967 8.12 -43.59 -17.39
N LEU A 968 7.75 -42.68 -18.31
CA LEU A 968 6.35 -42.20 -18.44
C LEU A 968 5.53 -42.89 -19.53
N ARG A 969 5.92 -44.10 -19.97
CA ARG A 969 5.14 -44.94 -20.90
C ARG A 969 4.25 -46.00 -20.25
N SER A 970 4.09 -46.01 -18.93
CA SER A 970 3.16 -46.93 -18.27
C SER A 970 2.53 -46.32 -17.04
N LYS A 971 1.35 -45.71 -17.21
CA LYS A 971 0.25 -45.64 -16.22
C LYS A 971 -0.96 -45.00 -16.87
N SER A 972 -1.46 -45.68 -17.90
CA SER A 972 -2.83 -45.55 -18.36
C SER A 972 -3.70 -46.58 -17.63
N HIS A 973 -4.83 -46.12 -17.09
CA HIS A 973 -6.03 -46.89 -16.66
C HIS A 973 -6.08 -47.49 -15.25
N ASN A 974 -6.93 -46.86 -14.40
CA ASN A 974 -7.96 -47.41 -13.50
C ASN A 974 -8.16 -46.42 -12.32
N GLY A 975 -9.32 -45.89 -11.95
CA GLY A 975 -10.70 -45.99 -12.42
C GLY A 975 -11.59 -45.13 -11.50
N VAL A 976 -12.68 -44.57 -12.02
CA VAL A 976 -13.87 -44.19 -11.22
C VAL A 976 -15.10 -44.65 -12.00
N ALA A 977 -15.99 -45.31 -11.29
CA ALA A 977 -16.99 -46.24 -11.77
C ALA A 977 -18.28 -45.60 -12.33
N ILE A 978 -18.95 -46.46 -13.10
CA ILE A 978 -20.25 -46.35 -13.75
C ILE A 978 -21.40 -46.60 -12.76
N LEU A 979 -22.48 -45.83 -12.88
CA LEU A 979 -23.89 -46.22 -12.74
C LEU A 979 -24.66 -45.33 -13.73
N GLY A 980 -25.46 -45.75 -14.69
CA GLY A 980 -25.94 -47.04 -15.18
C GLY A 980 -26.97 -46.70 -16.27
N ARG A 981 -26.84 -47.32 -17.44
CA ARG A 981 -27.76 -47.22 -18.59
C ARG A 981 -29.11 -47.86 -18.27
N GLU A 982 -30.17 -47.35 -18.91
CA GLU A 982 -31.13 -48.19 -19.63
C GLU A 982 -31.41 -47.58 -21.01
N THR A 983 -31.82 -48.46 -21.92
CA THR A 983 -31.53 -48.46 -23.35
C THR A 983 -32.74 -48.11 -24.22
N HIS A 984 -32.45 -47.38 -25.31
CA HIS A 984 -33.00 -47.43 -26.70
C HIS A 984 -34.04 -48.52 -27.03
N PRO A 985 -34.98 -48.29 -27.99
CA PRO A 985 -34.62 -48.14 -29.42
C PRO A 985 -35.48 -47.17 -30.27
N ILE A 986 -34.84 -46.43 -31.20
CA ILE A 986 -34.86 -46.61 -32.68
C ILE A 986 -36.23 -46.25 -33.32
N GLU A 987 -36.30 -45.16 -34.11
CA GLU A 987 -36.37 -45.19 -35.59
C GLU A 987 -36.80 -43.83 -36.21
N THR A 988 -35.88 -43.26 -37.01
CA THR A 988 -36.04 -42.49 -38.27
C THR A 988 -36.79 -41.14 -38.38
N PRO A 989 -36.41 -40.32 -39.40
CA PRO A 989 -36.62 -38.88 -39.46
C PRO A 989 -37.72 -38.48 -40.47
N ASN A 990 -38.26 -37.26 -40.36
CA ASN A 990 -38.47 -36.33 -41.49
C ASN A 990 -39.35 -35.12 -41.16
N HIS A 991 -39.01 -34.00 -41.81
CA HIS A 991 -39.85 -32.87 -42.27
C HIS A 991 -40.58 -32.05 -41.18
N GLN A 992 -40.76 -30.73 -41.27
CA GLN A 992 -40.51 -29.71 -42.29
C GLN A 992 -40.65 -28.34 -41.59
N GLU A 993 -39.90 -27.35 -42.09
CA GLU A 993 -40.29 -25.93 -42.30
C GLU A 993 -41.23 -25.25 -41.28
N VAL A 994 -40.77 -24.17 -40.64
CA VAL A 994 -40.78 -22.78 -41.17
C VAL A 994 -39.70 -21.97 -40.47
#